data_AF-A0A1V9ZFZ1-F1
#
_entry.id   AF-A0A1V9ZFZ1-F1
#
_cell.length_a   1.000
_cell.length_b   1.000
_cell.length_c   1.000
_cell.angle_alpha   90.00
_cell.angle_beta   90.00
_cell.angle_gamma   90.00
#
_symmetry.space_group_name_H-M   'P 1'
#
loop_
_entity.id
_entity.type
_entity.pdbx_description
1 polymer ?
#
loop_
_entity_poly.entity_id
_entity_poly.type
_entity_poly.pdbx_seq_one_letter_code
_entity_poly.pdbx_strand_id
1 'polypeptide(L)'
;MDEQVKRLEAEINAKDEALNQLKAKAKAFAEAMTGEKRQLESTLAATKAELTDLKTKAKLFADNVKAQIVADKDKMNALEKLVQMKEQELTALQTQAKSGDMDMGQNDESKQKELTALEMSLRNSFEMEKEAMKNEWTQKQNEMMTKLQEEHAKSLQNLQESMKATNSETSRTNSMQLQAEKARLEREFNASRNQLESQLREVKDCHAKEIQTISQRASELDAQLAKTTEQLNTATQQLTTASQQARDLEANASAQSMTQANQLAQMEQNLSAISAILQQLVPMAMTTDCLAMLQSLQQEWTMMQSDYSKLQQQLQEAASNLAASQTQAATLMSSLNSTTADYQNQIKSLQEQLSSANANVQSLQSRLAEETSAKDGIMNQLNEVRMELSHEKSQHKSQSSDLAAIQTELTTTKDALQALEGKYISEKASWSQLESSLTKEKQELAGKHDKYMKEEEEKKAKVKQYVQALTVEKQKAVESITQLTTELENARKSLQEKDGMFEKRMNEVKSKTMDKFSEHERVIQKSKEDNDRLVDQIKKLESEIKLLQTKKKEAEDETMESLKKKRLAAKAETQKLANDLEAIQKRAAMLVDITGNKCTQQSKHIDLLQEKVLESIHALSHQKKCDLSNLNELCHVVDSPRMSTNLPGPPMGLNKVDDEVTRVFDKMTALSNVTERLCDLMLEEGDMSFKDIVLERVVKQFSACFAHPPYQSHNSKSDEAELLHQRSSSSTQPPDSPVA
;
A
#
# COMPACT_ATOMS: atom_id res chain seq x y z
N MET A 1 18.64 78.88 8.42
CA MET A 1 18.55 77.78 9.39
C MET A 1 17.13 77.22 9.43
N ASP A 2 16.11 78.08 9.50
CA ASP A 2 14.72 77.73 9.81
C ASP A 2 14.09 76.65 8.92
N GLU A 3 14.39 76.63 7.61
CA GLU A 3 13.95 75.54 6.72
C GLU A 3 14.63 74.19 7.03
N GLN A 4 15.89 74.23 7.45
CA GLN A 4 16.63 73.04 7.88
C GLN A 4 16.10 72.50 9.21
N VAL A 5 15.67 73.40 10.12
CA VAL A 5 14.93 73.04 11.33
C VAL A 5 13.60 72.38 10.95
N LYS A 6 12.77 73.02 10.11
CA LYS A 6 11.49 72.45 9.63
C LYS A 6 11.65 71.10 8.94
N ARG A 7 12.72 70.90 8.17
CA ARG A 7 13.03 69.60 7.54
C ARG A 7 13.34 68.53 8.59
N LEU A 8 14.14 68.86 9.61
CA LEU A 8 14.44 67.94 10.71
C LEU A 8 13.21 67.66 11.58
N GLU A 9 12.35 68.65 11.83
CA GLU A 9 11.05 68.47 12.50
C GLU A 9 10.13 67.52 11.70
N ALA A 10 10.04 67.68 10.39
CA ALA A 10 9.29 66.78 9.51
C ALA A 10 9.87 65.35 9.50
N GLU A 11 11.20 65.20 9.49
CA GLU A 11 11.88 63.90 9.55
C GLU A 11 11.70 63.21 10.92
N ILE A 12 11.70 63.96 12.02
CA ILE A 12 11.38 63.46 13.36
C ILE A 12 9.93 63.00 13.42
N ASN A 13 8.97 63.82 12.96
CA ASN A 13 7.55 63.45 12.92
C ASN A 13 7.30 62.19 12.09
N ALA A 14 7.95 62.05 10.92
CA ALA A 14 7.85 60.84 10.10
C ALA A 14 8.42 59.59 10.79
N LYS A 15 9.53 59.73 11.54
CA LYS A 15 10.11 58.62 12.33
C LYS A 15 9.24 58.26 13.53
N ASP A 16 8.64 59.22 14.22
CA ASP A 16 7.70 58.95 15.31
C ASP A 16 6.41 58.30 14.79
N GLU A 17 5.90 58.70 13.63
CA GLU A 17 4.76 58.02 13.01
C GLU A 17 5.09 56.59 12.58
N ALA A 18 6.25 56.36 11.94
CA ALA A 18 6.72 55.01 11.62
C ALA A 18 6.90 54.13 12.87
N LEU A 19 7.46 54.71 13.95
CA LEU A 19 7.60 54.05 15.25
C LEU A 19 6.24 53.74 15.89
N ASN A 20 5.26 54.61 15.74
CA ASN A 20 3.90 54.39 16.25
C ASN A 20 3.14 53.33 15.42
N GLN A 21 3.33 53.28 14.10
CA GLN A 21 2.86 52.17 13.27
C GLN A 21 3.52 50.84 13.65
N LEU A 22 4.82 50.84 13.97
CA LEU A 22 5.52 49.64 14.44
C LEU A 22 4.99 49.17 15.80
N LYS A 23 4.78 50.08 16.76
CA LYS A 23 4.13 49.79 18.05
C LYS A 23 2.72 49.23 17.85
N ALA A 24 1.93 49.78 16.93
CA ALA A 24 0.59 49.30 16.63
C ALA A 24 0.60 47.88 16.03
N LYS A 25 1.49 47.60 15.07
CA LYS A 25 1.69 46.26 14.49
C LYS A 25 2.16 45.25 15.55
N ALA A 26 3.11 45.62 16.41
CA ALA A 26 3.59 44.77 17.50
C ALA A 26 2.49 44.48 18.54
N LYS A 27 1.65 45.47 18.87
CA LYS A 27 0.50 45.31 19.76
C LYS A 27 -0.55 44.37 19.14
N ALA A 28 -0.90 44.55 17.86
CA ALA A 28 -1.83 43.68 17.16
C ALA A 28 -1.33 42.23 17.08
N PHE A 29 -0.03 42.03 16.84
CA PHE A 29 0.60 40.70 16.87
C PHE A 29 0.55 40.06 18.26
N ALA A 30 0.88 40.81 19.32
CA ALA A 30 0.77 40.34 20.70
C ALA A 30 -0.68 40.00 21.11
N GLU A 31 -1.66 40.77 20.63
CA GLU A 31 -3.08 40.52 20.84
C GLU A 31 -3.56 39.27 20.07
N ALA A 32 -3.07 39.05 18.84
CA ALA A 32 -3.34 37.84 18.06
C ALA A 32 -2.75 36.58 18.75
N MET A 33 -1.48 36.59 19.12
CA MET A 33 -0.83 35.50 19.89
C MET A 33 -1.54 35.22 21.21
N THR A 34 -2.06 36.25 21.88
CA THR A 34 -2.85 36.10 23.11
C THR A 34 -4.25 35.51 22.82
N GLY A 35 -4.86 35.84 21.68
CA GLY A 35 -6.11 35.26 21.22
C GLY A 35 -5.96 33.77 20.90
N GLU A 36 -4.95 33.40 20.11
CA GLU A 36 -4.62 32.01 19.79
C GLU A 36 -4.32 31.19 21.05
N LYS A 37 -3.53 31.74 21.99
CA LYS A 37 -3.31 31.11 23.29
C LYS A 37 -4.62 30.81 24.03
N ARG A 38 -5.54 31.78 24.13
CA ARG A 38 -6.86 31.56 24.77
C ARG A 38 -7.70 30.52 24.04
N GLN A 39 -7.62 30.47 22.71
CA GLN A 39 -8.31 29.46 21.91
C GLN A 39 -7.76 28.06 22.21
N LEU A 40 -6.43 27.89 22.24
CA LEU A 40 -5.78 26.63 22.62
C LEU A 40 -6.09 26.23 24.08
N GLU A 41 -6.08 27.18 25.03
CA GLU A 41 -6.48 26.92 26.42
C GLU A 41 -7.97 26.51 26.54
N SER A 42 -8.85 27.08 25.71
CA SER A 42 -10.27 26.71 25.62
C SER A 42 -10.46 25.30 25.04
N THR A 43 -9.80 24.96 23.93
CA THR A 43 -9.82 23.61 23.35
C THR A 43 -9.24 22.57 24.32
N LEU A 44 -8.19 22.92 25.07
CA LEU A 44 -7.62 22.07 26.11
C LEU A 44 -8.57 21.90 27.31
N ALA A 45 -9.42 22.88 27.62
CA ALA A 45 -10.45 22.75 28.64
C ALA A 45 -11.61 21.86 28.17
N ALA A 46 -12.08 22.05 26.92
CA ALA A 46 -13.15 21.25 26.31
C ALA A 46 -12.77 19.76 26.23
N THR A 47 -11.60 19.44 25.67
CA THR A 47 -11.10 18.05 25.57
C THR A 47 -10.87 17.38 26.93
N LYS A 48 -10.51 18.15 27.97
CA LYS A 48 -10.47 17.64 29.37
C LYS A 48 -11.86 17.35 29.94
N ALA A 49 -12.87 18.15 29.60
CA ALA A 49 -14.25 17.89 29.98
C ALA A 49 -14.79 16.63 29.30
N GLU A 50 -14.59 16.49 27.98
CA GLU A 50 -14.95 15.30 27.19
C GLU A 50 -14.28 14.04 27.72
N LEU A 51 -12.97 14.08 28.03
CA LEU A 51 -12.25 12.96 28.65
C LEU A 51 -12.81 12.59 30.04
N THR A 52 -13.37 13.55 30.77
CA THR A 52 -13.97 13.32 32.09
C THR A 52 -15.38 12.73 31.99
N ASP A 53 -16.17 13.18 31.02
CA ASP A 53 -17.46 12.58 30.66
C ASP A 53 -17.28 11.14 30.12
N LEU A 54 -16.32 10.90 29.23
CA LEU A 54 -15.95 9.56 28.75
C LEU A 54 -15.55 8.62 29.89
N LYS A 55 -14.73 9.09 30.85
CA LYS A 55 -14.40 8.31 32.07
C LYS A 55 -15.63 8.02 32.92
N THR A 56 -16.56 8.97 33.02
CA THR A 56 -17.81 8.80 33.78
C THR A 56 -18.73 7.78 33.11
N LYS A 57 -18.90 7.85 31.78
CA LYS A 57 -19.64 6.88 30.97
C LYS A 57 -19.02 5.48 31.03
N ALA A 58 -17.70 5.37 30.91
CA ALA A 58 -16.99 4.10 31.04
C ALA A 58 -17.15 3.47 32.44
N LYS A 59 -17.13 4.29 33.50
CA LYS A 59 -17.42 3.82 34.86
C LYS A 59 -18.87 3.35 35.00
N LEU A 60 -19.85 4.14 34.55
CA LEU A 60 -21.27 3.77 34.59
C LEU A 60 -21.54 2.46 33.82
N PHE A 61 -20.89 2.25 32.67
CA PHE A 61 -20.95 1.00 31.93
C PHE A 61 -20.38 -0.18 32.75
N ALA A 62 -19.21 -0.01 33.35
CA ALA A 62 -18.60 -1.05 34.19
C ALA A 62 -19.43 -1.39 35.44
N ASP A 63 -19.99 -0.38 36.11
CA ASP A 63 -20.88 -0.56 37.27
C ASP A 63 -22.20 -1.25 36.85
N ASN A 64 -22.76 -0.94 35.67
CA ASN A 64 -23.96 -1.59 35.14
C ASN A 64 -23.71 -3.05 34.74
N VAL A 65 -22.60 -3.36 34.04
CA VAL A 65 -22.18 -4.74 33.73
C VAL A 65 -21.97 -5.53 35.02
N LYS A 66 -21.36 -4.93 36.04
CA LYS A 66 -21.19 -5.55 37.36
C LYS A 66 -22.53 -5.82 38.06
N ALA A 67 -23.50 -4.90 37.98
CA ALA A 67 -24.84 -5.11 38.51
C ALA A 67 -25.58 -6.25 37.80
N GLN A 68 -25.47 -6.35 36.47
CA GLN A 68 -26.02 -7.44 35.68
C GLN A 68 -25.43 -8.80 36.08
N ILE A 69 -24.10 -8.90 36.25
CA ILE A 69 -23.41 -10.12 36.69
C ILE A 69 -23.88 -10.57 38.09
N VAL A 70 -24.14 -9.63 39.01
CA VAL A 70 -24.71 -9.95 40.33
C VAL A 70 -26.16 -10.46 40.18
N ALA A 71 -27.00 -9.77 39.40
CA ALA A 71 -28.39 -10.16 39.19
C ALA A 71 -28.52 -11.54 38.53
N ASP A 72 -27.65 -11.89 37.58
CA ASP A 72 -27.64 -13.21 36.94
C ASP A 72 -27.07 -14.30 37.85
N LYS A 73 -26.09 -13.96 38.71
CA LYS A 73 -25.63 -14.87 39.77
C LYS A 73 -26.73 -15.18 40.78
N ASP A 74 -27.52 -14.18 41.18
CA ASP A 74 -28.63 -14.39 42.11
C ASP A 74 -29.79 -15.19 41.51
N LYS A 75 -30.06 -15.04 40.19
CA LYS A 75 -30.95 -15.96 39.45
C LYS A 75 -30.41 -17.39 39.46
N MET A 76 -29.10 -17.58 39.23
CA MET A 76 -28.46 -18.90 39.27
C MET A 76 -28.61 -19.54 40.66
N ASN A 77 -28.31 -18.79 41.72
CA ASN A 77 -28.49 -19.24 43.11
C ASN A 77 -29.96 -19.61 43.43
N ALA A 78 -30.93 -18.91 42.84
CA ALA A 78 -32.36 -19.19 43.02
C ALA A 78 -32.80 -20.46 42.27
N LEU A 79 -32.32 -20.67 41.04
CA LEU A 79 -32.56 -21.88 40.26
C LEU A 79 -31.90 -23.11 40.92
N GLU A 80 -30.67 -22.97 41.42
CA GLU A 80 -29.96 -24.04 42.15
C GLU A 80 -30.73 -24.47 43.41
N LYS A 81 -31.29 -23.52 44.17
CA LYS A 81 -32.20 -23.83 45.30
C LYS A 81 -33.48 -24.53 44.86
N LEU A 82 -34.11 -24.12 43.75
CA LEU A 82 -35.31 -24.79 43.23
C LEU A 82 -35.01 -26.22 42.80
N VAL A 83 -33.85 -26.49 42.19
CA VAL A 83 -33.39 -27.85 41.87
C VAL A 83 -33.19 -28.66 43.14
N GLN A 84 -32.46 -28.13 44.14
CA GLN A 84 -32.24 -28.83 45.41
C GLN A 84 -33.56 -29.14 46.16
N MET A 85 -34.53 -28.21 46.16
CA MET A 85 -35.85 -28.45 46.74
C MET A 85 -36.62 -29.55 45.99
N LYS A 86 -36.61 -29.55 44.65
CA LYS A 86 -37.27 -30.58 43.84
C LYS A 86 -36.59 -31.94 43.99
N GLU A 87 -35.27 -31.98 44.12
CA GLU A 87 -34.49 -33.21 44.35
C GLU A 87 -34.76 -33.80 45.75
N GLN A 88 -34.91 -32.96 46.78
CA GLN A 88 -35.38 -33.37 48.11
C GLN A 88 -36.83 -33.90 48.09
N GLU A 89 -37.74 -33.23 47.38
CA GLU A 89 -39.14 -33.64 47.23
C GLU A 89 -39.25 -35.01 46.51
N LEU A 90 -38.45 -35.22 45.45
CA LEU A 90 -38.37 -36.48 44.71
C LEU A 90 -37.77 -37.61 45.58
N THR A 91 -36.76 -37.29 46.40
CA THR A 91 -36.18 -38.22 47.39
C THR A 91 -37.19 -38.61 48.48
N ALA A 92 -38.00 -37.65 48.96
CA ALA A 92 -39.06 -37.91 49.93
C ALA A 92 -40.14 -38.84 49.34
N LEU A 93 -40.58 -38.59 48.11
CA LEU A 93 -41.53 -39.46 47.40
C LEU A 93 -40.98 -40.88 47.18
N GLN A 94 -39.71 -41.03 46.80
CA GLN A 94 -39.06 -42.35 46.70
C GLN A 94 -38.94 -43.08 48.06
N THR A 95 -38.88 -42.33 49.16
CA THR A 95 -38.85 -42.91 50.52
C THR A 95 -40.25 -43.34 50.96
N GLN A 96 -41.27 -42.51 50.69
CA GLN A 96 -42.67 -42.81 51.01
C GLN A 96 -43.20 -44.01 50.21
N ALA A 97 -42.75 -44.19 48.96
CA ALA A 97 -43.02 -45.37 48.14
C ALA A 97 -42.39 -46.68 48.67
N LYS A 98 -41.48 -46.62 49.65
CA LYS A 98 -40.81 -47.79 50.25
C LYS A 98 -41.30 -48.17 51.64
N SER A 99 -42.23 -47.40 52.24
CA SER A 99 -42.81 -47.69 53.56
C SER A 99 -44.28 -48.10 53.52
N GLY A 100 -44.82 -48.42 52.34
CA GLY A 100 -46.22 -48.80 52.11
C GLY A 100 -46.50 -50.28 52.36
N ASP A 101 -46.04 -50.84 53.48
CA ASP A 101 -46.35 -52.23 53.87
C ASP A 101 -47.73 -52.31 54.53
N MET A 102 -48.77 -52.56 53.72
CA MET A 102 -50.05 -53.10 54.19
C MET A 102 -50.71 -53.98 53.13
N ASP A 103 -50.73 -55.27 53.46
CA ASP A 103 -51.71 -56.29 53.10
C ASP A 103 -53.00 -55.81 52.39
N MET A 104 -53.24 -56.35 51.19
CA MET A 104 -54.48 -57.01 50.77
C MET A 104 -54.36 -57.42 49.29
N GLY A 105 -54.27 -58.74 49.05
CA GLY A 105 -54.02 -59.29 47.71
C GLY A 105 -55.20 -59.19 46.73
N GLN A 106 -54.93 -59.58 45.47
CA GLN A 106 -55.91 -59.73 44.39
C GLN A 106 -56.51 -58.44 43.78
N ASN A 107 -55.71 -57.39 43.55
CA ASN A 107 -55.97 -56.47 42.43
C ASN A 107 -54.72 -55.79 41.82
N ASP A 108 -53.57 -56.45 41.88
CA ASP A 108 -52.27 -55.83 41.55
C ASP A 108 -52.17 -55.39 40.09
N GLU A 109 -52.74 -56.15 39.14
CA GLU A 109 -52.63 -55.81 37.72
C GLU A 109 -53.40 -54.51 37.35
N SER A 110 -54.43 -54.14 38.12
CA SER A 110 -55.10 -52.84 37.96
C SER A 110 -54.28 -51.71 38.56
N LYS A 111 -53.75 -51.88 39.78
CA LYS A 111 -52.92 -50.87 40.46
C LYS A 111 -51.61 -50.62 39.72
N GLN A 112 -50.98 -51.65 39.15
CA GLN A 112 -49.77 -51.53 38.32
C GLN A 112 -50.04 -50.70 37.04
N LYS A 113 -51.24 -50.85 36.45
CA LYS A 113 -51.68 -50.09 35.27
C LYS A 113 -52.04 -48.65 35.62
N GLU A 114 -52.68 -48.40 36.76
CA GLU A 114 -52.90 -47.03 37.26
C GLU A 114 -51.58 -46.33 37.61
N LEU A 115 -50.63 -47.02 38.27
CA LEU A 115 -49.32 -46.46 38.60
C LEU A 115 -48.53 -46.09 37.34
N THR A 116 -48.45 -46.98 36.35
CA THR A 116 -47.76 -46.69 35.08
C THR A 116 -48.51 -45.65 34.23
N ALA A 117 -49.84 -45.57 34.30
CA ALA A 117 -50.60 -44.48 33.69
C ALA A 117 -50.32 -43.13 34.39
N LEU A 118 -50.19 -43.11 35.71
CA LEU A 118 -49.84 -41.92 36.48
C LEU A 118 -48.40 -41.48 36.22
N GLU A 119 -47.44 -42.41 36.17
CA GLU A 119 -46.05 -42.14 35.79
C GLU A 119 -45.93 -41.60 34.35
N MET A 120 -46.65 -42.19 33.39
CA MET A 120 -46.70 -41.66 32.02
C MET A 120 -47.36 -40.27 31.98
N SER A 121 -48.44 -40.05 32.74
CA SER A 121 -49.10 -38.75 32.82
C SER A 121 -48.17 -37.67 33.39
N LEU A 122 -47.50 -37.97 34.50
CA LEU A 122 -46.55 -37.07 35.15
C LEU A 122 -45.33 -36.79 34.25
N ARG A 123 -44.81 -37.81 33.57
CA ARG A 123 -43.69 -37.69 32.62
C ARG A 123 -44.07 -36.89 31.37
N ASN A 124 -45.29 -37.08 30.85
CA ASN A 124 -45.81 -36.28 29.74
C ASN A 124 -46.04 -34.82 30.17
N SER A 125 -46.56 -34.58 31.38
CA SER A 125 -46.71 -33.24 31.95
C SER A 125 -45.35 -32.55 32.09
N PHE A 126 -44.34 -33.26 32.60
CA PHE A 126 -42.99 -32.72 32.77
C PHE A 126 -42.29 -32.45 31.43
N GLU A 127 -42.44 -33.31 30.42
CA GLU A 127 -41.94 -33.03 29.06
C GLU A 127 -42.69 -31.86 28.39
N MET A 128 -44.01 -31.73 28.59
CA MET A 128 -44.76 -30.55 28.11
C MET A 128 -44.30 -29.25 28.80
N GLU A 129 -44.09 -29.27 30.11
CA GLU A 129 -43.64 -28.09 30.88
C GLU A 129 -42.18 -27.71 30.55
N LYS A 130 -41.31 -28.70 30.38
CA LYS A 130 -39.93 -28.56 29.88
C LYS A 130 -39.88 -27.99 28.47
N GLU A 131 -40.71 -28.50 27.55
CA GLU A 131 -40.76 -28.01 26.18
C GLU A 131 -41.44 -26.64 26.09
N ALA A 132 -42.41 -26.33 26.97
CA ALA A 132 -42.99 -25.00 27.12
C ALA A 132 -41.94 -23.98 27.61
N MET A 133 -41.16 -24.29 28.65
CA MET A 133 -40.04 -23.44 29.09
C MET A 133 -38.98 -23.26 28.01
N LYS A 134 -38.67 -24.32 27.23
CA LYS A 134 -37.74 -24.25 26.09
C LYS A 134 -38.28 -23.37 24.95
N ASN A 135 -39.58 -23.41 24.69
CA ASN A 135 -40.25 -22.53 23.72
C ASN A 135 -40.29 -21.08 24.22
N GLU A 136 -40.60 -20.84 25.49
CA GLU A 136 -40.57 -19.49 26.09
C GLU A 136 -39.15 -18.90 26.11
N TRP A 137 -38.13 -19.72 26.41
CA TRP A 137 -36.73 -19.30 26.32
C TRP A 137 -36.33 -18.95 24.89
N THR A 138 -36.69 -19.80 23.93
CA THR A 138 -36.41 -19.56 22.49
C THR A 138 -37.13 -18.31 22.00
N GLN A 139 -38.37 -18.09 22.44
CA GLN A 139 -39.13 -16.86 22.15
C GLN A 139 -38.42 -15.63 22.74
N LYS A 140 -38.04 -15.64 24.02
CA LYS A 140 -37.32 -14.51 24.66
C LYS A 140 -35.96 -14.25 24.01
N GLN A 141 -35.25 -15.28 23.60
CA GLN A 141 -33.99 -15.15 22.86
C GLN A 141 -34.21 -14.50 21.48
N ASN A 142 -35.27 -14.90 20.76
CA ASN A 142 -35.65 -14.29 19.48
C ASN A 142 -36.12 -12.84 19.67
N GLU A 143 -36.96 -12.54 20.66
CA GLU A 143 -37.40 -11.17 20.98
C GLU A 143 -36.22 -10.27 21.37
N MET A 144 -35.25 -10.78 22.13
CA MET A 144 -34.02 -10.07 22.48
C MET A 144 -33.18 -9.79 21.23
N MET A 145 -33.00 -10.77 20.34
CA MET A 145 -32.28 -10.58 19.08
C MET A 145 -32.97 -9.56 18.16
N THR A 146 -34.30 -9.61 18.03
CA THR A 146 -35.08 -8.63 17.26
C THR A 146 -34.94 -7.23 17.84
N LYS A 147 -35.04 -7.07 19.17
CA LYS A 147 -34.81 -5.77 19.84
C LYS A 147 -33.40 -5.25 19.61
N LEU A 148 -32.36 -6.10 19.70
CA LEU A 148 -30.97 -5.71 19.42
C LEU A 148 -30.79 -5.26 17.95
N GLN A 149 -31.44 -5.97 17.00
CA GLN A 149 -31.42 -5.62 15.59
C GLN A 149 -32.16 -4.30 15.31
N GLU A 150 -33.30 -4.06 15.95
CA GLU A 150 -34.02 -2.78 15.88
C GLU A 150 -33.21 -1.63 16.48
N GLU A 151 -32.59 -1.80 17.64
CA GLU A 151 -31.76 -0.76 18.27
C GLU A 151 -30.50 -0.48 17.45
N HIS A 152 -29.88 -1.50 16.85
CA HIS A 152 -28.75 -1.33 15.94
C HIS A 152 -29.18 -0.62 14.64
N ALA A 153 -30.33 -0.96 14.06
CA ALA A 153 -30.88 -0.29 12.89
C ALA A 153 -31.24 1.18 13.17
N LYS A 154 -31.91 1.47 14.30
CA LYS A 154 -32.22 2.83 14.76
C LYS A 154 -30.95 3.62 15.04
N SER A 155 -29.92 3.00 15.61
CA SER A 155 -28.61 3.64 15.85
C SER A 155 -27.90 3.99 14.54
N LEU A 156 -27.88 3.07 13.56
CA LEU A 156 -27.33 3.33 12.22
C LEU A 156 -28.11 4.42 11.48
N GLN A 157 -29.44 4.42 11.55
CA GLN A 157 -30.27 5.47 10.96
C GLN A 157 -29.98 6.83 11.61
N ASN A 158 -29.98 6.92 12.95
CA ASN A 158 -29.65 8.15 13.68
C ASN A 158 -28.23 8.65 13.35
N LEU A 159 -27.24 7.76 13.21
CA LEU A 159 -25.89 8.12 12.81
C LEU A 159 -25.85 8.63 11.36
N GLN A 160 -26.58 7.99 10.44
CA GLN A 160 -26.66 8.39 9.04
C GLN A 160 -27.42 9.72 8.85
N GLU A 161 -28.46 9.98 9.63
CA GLU A 161 -29.17 11.25 9.65
C GLU A 161 -28.34 12.36 10.30
N SER A 162 -27.65 12.06 11.40
CA SER A 162 -26.68 12.99 12.02
C SER A 162 -25.55 13.36 11.07
N MET A 163 -24.97 12.40 10.34
CA MET A 163 -23.97 12.67 9.30
C MET A 163 -24.54 13.46 8.11
N LYS A 164 -25.79 13.22 7.70
CA LYS A 164 -26.45 14.02 6.64
C LYS A 164 -26.67 15.46 7.10
N ALA A 165 -27.11 15.66 8.34
CA ALA A 165 -27.30 16.99 8.92
C ALA A 165 -25.97 17.74 8.99
N THR A 166 -24.99 17.21 9.73
CA THR A 166 -23.69 17.89 9.93
C THR A 166 -22.96 18.13 8.61
N ASN A 167 -22.92 17.17 7.68
CA ASN A 167 -22.19 17.32 6.42
C ASN A 167 -22.89 18.32 5.46
N SER A 168 -24.23 18.34 5.40
CA SER A 168 -24.95 19.31 4.56
C SER A 168 -24.92 20.73 5.14
N GLU A 169 -24.99 20.88 6.46
CA GLU A 169 -25.01 22.18 7.13
C GLU A 169 -23.61 22.80 7.21
N THR A 170 -22.59 22.00 7.54
CA THR A 170 -21.16 22.44 7.54
C THR A 170 -20.67 22.76 6.13
N SER A 171 -21.01 21.95 5.11
CA SER A 171 -20.64 22.27 3.73
C SER A 171 -21.28 23.58 3.24
N ARG A 172 -22.51 23.88 3.68
CA ARG A 172 -23.24 25.07 3.28
C ARG A 172 -22.76 26.33 3.99
N THR A 173 -22.47 26.25 5.29
CA THR A 173 -21.87 27.35 6.06
C THR A 173 -20.44 27.64 5.61
N ASN A 174 -19.59 26.62 5.41
CA ASN A 174 -18.24 26.80 4.89
C ASN A 174 -18.24 27.39 3.47
N SER A 175 -19.12 26.93 2.59
CA SER A 175 -19.28 27.50 1.24
C SER A 175 -19.75 28.96 1.28
N MET A 176 -20.72 29.30 2.15
CA MET A 176 -21.16 30.68 2.34
C MET A 176 -20.07 31.57 2.96
N GLN A 177 -19.28 31.07 3.91
CA GLN A 177 -18.15 31.81 4.47
C GLN A 177 -17.07 32.06 3.42
N LEU A 178 -16.66 31.03 2.67
CA LEU A 178 -15.68 31.16 1.60
C LEU A 178 -16.15 32.14 0.50
N GLN A 179 -17.44 32.11 0.14
CA GLN A 179 -18.02 33.03 -0.82
C GLN A 179 -18.13 34.47 -0.27
N ALA A 180 -18.45 34.65 1.01
CA ALA A 180 -18.49 35.95 1.67
C ALA A 180 -17.08 36.54 1.85
N GLU A 181 -16.08 35.72 2.20
CA GLU A 181 -14.68 36.09 2.30
C GLU A 181 -14.10 36.46 0.93
N LYS A 182 -14.33 35.64 -0.11
CA LYS A 182 -14.01 35.99 -1.49
C LYS A 182 -14.62 37.34 -1.86
N ALA A 183 -15.92 37.54 -1.60
CA ALA A 183 -16.59 38.81 -1.87
C ALA A 183 -16.09 39.97 -0.98
N ARG A 184 -15.38 39.71 0.13
CA ARG A 184 -14.72 40.71 0.97
C ARG A 184 -13.37 41.09 0.36
N LEU A 185 -12.56 40.09 0.01
CA LEU A 185 -11.26 40.25 -0.66
C LEU A 185 -11.39 40.92 -2.03
N GLU A 186 -12.43 40.59 -2.81
CA GLU A 186 -12.73 41.29 -4.07
C GLU A 186 -13.11 42.77 -3.85
N ARG A 187 -13.74 43.13 -2.73
CA ARG A 187 -14.02 44.53 -2.37
C ARG A 187 -12.75 45.24 -1.87
N GLU A 188 -11.95 44.59 -1.04
CA GLU A 188 -10.67 45.11 -0.53
C GLU A 188 -9.68 45.34 -1.69
N PHE A 189 -9.54 44.38 -2.59
CA PHE A 189 -8.75 44.50 -3.81
C PHE A 189 -9.23 45.65 -4.70
N ASN A 190 -10.54 45.74 -4.98
CA ASN A 190 -11.07 46.83 -5.79
C ASN A 190 -10.93 48.21 -5.12
N ALA A 191 -11.06 48.29 -3.79
CA ALA A 191 -10.78 49.52 -3.05
C ALA A 191 -9.31 49.94 -3.17
N SER A 192 -8.37 49.02 -2.96
CA SER A 192 -6.92 49.28 -3.14
C SER A 192 -6.57 49.65 -4.58
N ARG A 193 -7.17 48.97 -5.57
CA ARG A 193 -7.02 49.25 -7.00
C ARG A 193 -7.50 50.67 -7.34
N ASN A 194 -8.67 51.07 -6.82
CA ASN A 194 -9.22 52.40 -7.02
C ASN A 194 -8.41 53.49 -6.29
N GLN A 195 -7.84 53.19 -5.11
CA GLN A 195 -6.95 54.09 -4.38
C GLN A 195 -5.64 54.32 -5.16
N LEU A 196 -5.03 53.26 -5.70
CA LEU A 196 -3.85 53.35 -6.56
C LEU A 196 -4.16 54.10 -7.87
N GLU A 197 -5.35 53.92 -8.45
CA GLU A 197 -5.79 54.73 -9.61
C GLU A 197 -6.01 56.21 -9.27
N SER A 198 -6.43 56.55 -8.03
CA SER A 198 -6.51 57.94 -7.57
C SER A 198 -5.12 58.55 -7.38
N GLN A 199 -4.23 57.87 -6.65
CA GLN A 199 -2.85 58.30 -6.44
C GLN A 199 -2.10 58.46 -7.78
N LEU A 200 -2.28 57.54 -8.73
CA LEU A 200 -1.70 57.64 -10.07
C LEU A 200 -2.28 58.81 -10.88
N ARG A 201 -3.54 59.21 -10.64
CA ARG A 201 -4.15 60.41 -11.24
C ARG A 201 -3.60 61.67 -10.58
N GLU A 202 -3.53 61.73 -9.26
CA GLU A 202 -2.98 62.84 -8.49
C GLU A 202 -1.52 63.13 -8.86
N VAL A 203 -0.68 62.09 -8.99
CA VAL A 203 0.72 62.22 -9.45
C VAL A 203 0.78 62.72 -10.91
N LYS A 204 -0.10 62.23 -11.80
CA LYS A 204 -0.17 62.74 -13.19
C LYS A 204 -0.61 64.20 -13.25
N ASP A 205 -1.60 64.60 -12.46
CA ASP A 205 -2.10 65.97 -12.38
C ASP A 205 -1.07 66.91 -11.70
N CYS A 206 -0.23 66.37 -10.81
CA CYS A 206 0.91 67.07 -10.22
C CYS A 206 2.01 67.30 -11.27
N HIS A 207 2.51 66.23 -11.91
CA HIS A 207 3.51 66.34 -12.98
C HIS A 207 3.02 67.20 -14.16
N ALA A 208 1.73 67.16 -14.51
CA ALA A 208 1.17 68.01 -15.56
C ALA A 208 1.25 69.50 -15.21
N LYS A 209 1.00 69.87 -13.95
CA LYS A 209 1.17 71.25 -13.44
C LYS A 209 2.64 71.64 -13.41
N GLU A 210 3.53 70.76 -12.96
CA GLU A 210 4.98 71.03 -12.95
C GLU A 210 5.52 71.25 -14.37
N ILE A 211 5.14 70.42 -15.33
CA ILE A 211 5.48 70.58 -16.75
C ILE A 211 4.90 71.91 -17.29
N GLN A 212 3.69 72.29 -16.90
CA GLN A 212 3.10 73.59 -17.27
C GLN A 212 3.90 74.77 -16.68
N THR A 213 4.29 74.70 -15.39
CA THR A 213 5.10 75.74 -14.74
C THR A 213 6.52 75.82 -15.31
N ILE A 214 7.15 74.69 -15.63
CA ILE A 214 8.46 74.65 -16.31
C ILE A 214 8.35 75.25 -17.72
N SER A 215 7.28 74.94 -18.46
CA SER A 215 7.00 75.52 -19.79
C SER A 215 6.78 77.04 -19.74
N GLN A 216 6.03 77.52 -18.73
CA GLN A 216 5.86 78.96 -18.47
C GLN A 216 7.20 79.63 -18.14
N ARG A 217 7.99 79.07 -17.20
CA ARG A 217 9.30 79.60 -16.80
C ARG A 217 10.33 79.57 -17.95
N ALA A 218 10.23 78.61 -18.88
CA ALA A 218 11.02 78.59 -20.11
C ALA A 218 10.63 79.75 -21.06
N SER A 219 9.33 79.93 -21.31
CA SER A 219 8.81 81.05 -22.12
C SER A 219 9.18 82.43 -21.54
N GLU A 220 9.14 82.58 -20.21
CA GLU A 220 9.62 83.78 -19.51
C GLU A 220 11.13 84.01 -19.69
N LEU A 221 11.94 82.96 -19.67
CA LEU A 221 13.38 83.05 -19.91
C LEU A 221 13.69 83.39 -21.37
N ASP A 222 13.00 82.79 -22.34
CA ASP A 222 13.13 83.12 -23.77
C ASP A 222 12.76 84.60 -24.04
N ALA A 223 11.68 85.09 -23.40
CA ALA A 223 11.29 86.49 -23.48
C ALA A 223 12.33 87.44 -22.84
N GLN A 224 12.96 87.05 -21.73
CA GLN A 224 14.09 87.81 -21.15
C GLN A 224 15.30 87.79 -22.08
N LEU A 225 15.64 86.64 -22.67
CA LEU A 225 16.78 86.46 -23.57
C LEU A 225 16.62 87.30 -24.84
N ALA A 226 15.42 87.30 -25.43
CA ALA A 226 15.05 88.19 -26.54
C ALA A 226 15.22 89.66 -26.17
N LYS A 227 14.71 90.09 -25.00
CA LYS A 227 14.84 91.48 -24.51
C LYS A 227 16.30 91.88 -24.29
N THR A 228 17.14 91.01 -23.71
CA THR A 228 18.58 91.29 -23.55
C THR A 228 19.31 91.34 -24.88
N THR A 229 18.86 90.57 -25.89
CA THR A 229 19.41 90.61 -27.25
C THR A 229 19.06 91.94 -27.94
N GLU A 230 17.83 92.43 -27.78
CA GLU A 230 17.39 93.75 -28.28
C GLU A 230 18.18 94.90 -27.63
N GLN A 231 18.41 94.82 -26.32
CA GLN A 231 19.25 95.77 -25.59
C GLN A 231 20.71 95.75 -26.07
N LEU A 232 21.29 94.56 -26.29
CA LEU A 232 22.65 94.41 -26.82
C LEU A 232 22.78 94.95 -28.25
N ASN A 233 21.79 94.70 -29.10
CA ASN A 233 21.74 95.26 -30.46
C ASN A 233 21.68 96.79 -30.43
N THR A 234 20.85 97.36 -29.54
CA THR A 234 20.72 98.82 -29.36
C THR A 234 22.04 99.43 -28.88
N ALA A 235 22.71 98.84 -27.89
CA ALA A 235 24.01 99.30 -27.41
C ALA A 235 25.10 99.19 -28.50
N THR A 236 25.09 98.12 -29.30
CA THR A 236 26.01 97.93 -30.45
C THR A 236 25.78 98.99 -31.52
N GLN A 237 24.52 99.34 -31.79
CA GLN A 237 24.15 100.37 -32.76
C GLN A 237 24.58 101.76 -32.27
N GLN A 238 24.37 102.08 -30.98
CA GLN A 238 24.88 103.31 -30.36
C GLN A 238 26.41 103.42 -30.42
N LEU A 239 27.14 102.34 -30.09
CA LEU A 239 28.60 102.29 -30.18
C LEU A 239 29.11 102.50 -31.62
N THR A 240 28.40 101.94 -32.60
CA THR A 240 28.70 102.13 -34.03
C THR A 240 28.50 103.59 -34.45
N THR A 241 27.42 104.23 -34.00
CA THR A 241 27.17 105.66 -34.24
C THR A 241 28.24 106.55 -33.60
N ALA A 242 28.61 106.30 -32.35
CA ALA A 242 29.67 107.03 -31.66
C ALA A 242 31.04 106.85 -32.34
N SER A 243 31.36 105.65 -32.83
CA SER A 243 32.58 105.38 -33.61
C SER A 243 32.62 106.16 -34.93
N GLN A 244 31.47 106.37 -35.58
CA GLN A 244 31.40 107.20 -36.78
C GLN A 244 31.60 108.69 -36.44
N GLN A 245 30.89 109.19 -35.44
CA GLN A 245 31.03 110.58 -34.97
C GLN A 245 32.47 110.93 -34.56
N ALA A 246 33.19 110.00 -33.91
CA ALA A 246 34.60 110.18 -33.58
C ALA A 246 35.48 110.35 -34.83
N ARG A 247 35.29 109.52 -35.87
CA ARG A 247 36.01 109.63 -37.14
C ARG A 247 35.65 110.89 -37.92
N ASP A 248 34.39 111.31 -37.89
CA ASP A 248 33.94 112.56 -38.53
C ASP A 248 34.57 113.79 -37.86
N LEU A 249 34.72 113.78 -36.52
CA LEU A 249 35.42 114.82 -35.77
C LEU A 249 36.94 114.83 -36.04
N GLU A 250 37.58 113.66 -36.11
CA GLU A 250 39.01 113.51 -36.43
C GLU A 250 39.34 114.01 -37.85
N ALA A 251 38.48 113.72 -38.83
CA ALA A 251 38.59 114.27 -40.18
C ALA A 251 38.42 115.81 -40.21
N ASN A 252 37.46 116.35 -39.45
CA ASN A 252 37.20 117.79 -39.39
C ASN A 252 38.34 118.55 -38.68
N ALA A 253 38.90 118.01 -37.60
CA ALA A 253 40.09 118.56 -36.94
C ALA A 253 41.31 118.57 -37.87
N SER A 254 41.50 117.51 -38.66
CA SER A 254 42.56 117.43 -39.68
C SER A 254 42.41 118.52 -40.75
N ALA A 255 41.18 118.77 -41.22
CA ALA A 255 40.88 119.84 -42.18
C ALA A 255 41.13 121.25 -41.62
N GLN A 256 40.81 121.48 -40.33
CA GLN A 256 41.09 122.75 -39.64
C GLN A 256 42.61 122.99 -39.48
N SER A 257 43.37 121.97 -39.10
CA SER A 257 44.84 122.06 -39.02
C SER A 257 45.46 122.44 -40.37
N MET A 258 44.96 121.85 -41.47
CA MET A 258 45.45 122.13 -42.82
C MET A 258 45.09 123.55 -43.31
N THR A 259 43.96 124.11 -42.88
CA THR A 259 43.59 125.51 -43.21
C THR A 259 44.39 126.53 -42.40
N GLN A 260 44.69 126.26 -41.12
CA GLN A 260 45.57 127.11 -40.31
C GLN A 260 47.00 127.16 -40.85
N ALA A 261 47.55 126.02 -41.31
CA ALA A 261 48.88 125.96 -41.92
C ALA A 261 48.99 126.85 -43.17
N ASN A 262 47.96 126.85 -44.03
CA ASN A 262 47.91 127.69 -45.23
C ASN A 262 47.84 129.19 -44.90
N GLN A 263 47.11 129.58 -43.85
CA GLN A 263 47.02 130.97 -43.39
C GLN A 263 48.37 131.48 -42.86
N LEU A 264 49.11 130.64 -42.14
CA LEU A 264 50.45 130.96 -41.62
C LEU A 264 51.45 131.26 -42.75
N ALA A 265 51.54 130.38 -43.76
CA ALA A 265 52.41 130.57 -44.92
C ALA A 265 52.09 131.88 -45.70
N GLN A 266 50.81 132.25 -45.76
CA GLN A 266 50.38 133.49 -46.42
C GLN A 266 50.79 134.76 -45.64
N MET A 267 50.91 134.70 -44.31
CA MET A 267 51.44 135.82 -43.51
C MET A 267 52.96 136.00 -43.69
N GLU A 268 53.72 134.91 -43.77
CA GLU A 268 55.18 134.98 -44.02
C GLU A 268 55.50 135.61 -45.38
N GLN A 269 54.71 135.28 -46.41
CA GLN A 269 54.87 135.88 -47.75
C GLN A 269 54.65 137.41 -47.74
N ASN A 270 53.68 137.90 -46.95
CA ASN A 270 53.40 139.33 -46.82
C ASN A 270 54.52 140.08 -46.08
N LEU A 271 55.12 139.48 -45.05
CA LEU A 271 56.25 140.06 -44.31
C LEU A 271 57.49 140.21 -45.22
N SER A 272 57.74 139.24 -46.10
CA SER A 272 58.81 139.31 -47.10
C SER A 272 58.65 140.51 -48.05
N ALA A 273 57.43 140.78 -48.51
CA ALA A 273 57.13 141.90 -49.41
C ALA A 273 57.39 143.28 -48.75
N ILE A 274 57.04 143.44 -47.47
CA ILE A 274 57.26 144.69 -46.72
C ILE A 274 58.77 144.97 -46.56
N SER A 275 59.57 143.93 -46.31
CA SER A 275 61.03 144.05 -46.17
C SER A 275 61.72 144.58 -47.44
N ALA A 276 61.20 144.25 -48.63
CA ALA A 276 61.79 144.68 -49.89
C ALA A 276 61.59 146.19 -50.17
N ILE A 277 60.46 146.75 -49.75
CA ILE A 277 60.11 148.17 -49.99
C ILE A 277 61.01 149.10 -49.16
N LEU A 278 61.37 148.71 -47.94
CA LEU A 278 62.19 149.52 -47.03
C LEU A 278 63.65 149.71 -47.48
N GLN A 279 64.15 148.94 -48.46
CA GLN A 279 65.55 149.03 -48.91
C GLN A 279 65.79 150.06 -50.05
N GLN A 280 64.74 150.66 -50.64
CA GLN A 280 64.91 151.55 -51.81
C GLN A 280 65.02 153.06 -51.51
N LEU A 281 64.84 153.50 -50.25
CA LEU A 281 64.58 154.92 -49.91
C LEU A 281 65.74 155.68 -49.25
N VAL A 282 66.99 155.22 -49.39
CA VAL A 282 68.10 155.68 -48.53
C VAL A 282 69.00 156.82 -49.10
N PRO A 283 69.28 156.97 -50.42
CA PRO A 283 70.25 157.97 -50.88
C PRO A 283 69.81 158.88 -52.06
N MET A 284 68.89 159.84 -51.86
CA MET A 284 68.71 161.01 -52.75
C MET A 284 68.14 162.23 -52.00
N ALA A 285 69.00 163.01 -51.33
CA ALA A 285 68.57 164.23 -50.63
C ALA A 285 69.71 165.26 -50.40
N MET A 286 70.29 165.84 -51.46
CA MET A 286 71.16 167.04 -51.35
C MET A 286 71.07 167.94 -52.60
N THR A 287 70.16 168.93 -52.59
CA THR A 287 70.41 170.37 -52.84
C THR A 287 69.10 171.18 -52.83
N THR A 288 68.97 172.10 -51.87
CA THR A 288 68.19 173.37 -51.91
C THR A 288 66.81 173.43 -52.61
N ASP A 289 65.74 173.54 -51.82
CA ASP A 289 64.97 174.80 -51.67
C ASP A 289 64.18 174.79 -50.34
N CYS A 290 64.18 175.89 -49.59
CA CYS A 290 63.45 176.02 -48.32
C CYS A 290 61.92 176.05 -48.51
N LEU A 291 61.43 176.52 -49.67
CA LEU A 291 59.98 176.57 -49.93
C LEU A 291 59.44 175.17 -50.25
N ALA A 292 60.24 174.34 -50.93
CA ALA A 292 59.95 172.93 -51.16
C ALA A 292 59.96 172.12 -49.85
N MET A 293 60.89 172.38 -48.92
CA MET A 293 60.91 171.73 -47.60
C MET A 293 59.67 172.04 -46.76
N LEU A 294 59.09 173.24 -46.87
CA LEU A 294 57.86 173.59 -46.15
C LEU A 294 56.64 172.87 -46.76
N GLN A 295 56.62 172.67 -48.09
CA GLN A 295 55.62 171.81 -48.74
C GLN A 295 55.82 170.32 -48.42
N SER A 296 57.06 169.81 -48.36
CA SER A 296 57.32 168.42 -47.96
C SER A 296 56.90 168.19 -46.52
N LEU A 297 57.23 169.08 -45.57
CA LEU A 297 56.77 168.98 -44.18
C LEU A 297 55.24 168.99 -44.05
N GLN A 298 54.52 169.73 -44.90
CA GLN A 298 53.05 169.69 -44.90
C GLN A 298 52.48 168.43 -45.57
N GLN A 299 53.20 167.85 -46.54
CA GLN A 299 52.87 166.55 -47.15
C GLN A 299 53.18 165.38 -46.20
N GLU A 300 54.30 165.44 -45.47
CA GLU A 300 54.70 164.55 -44.40
C GLU A 300 53.74 164.63 -43.22
N TRP A 301 53.29 165.84 -42.82
CA TRP A 301 52.26 165.99 -41.80
C TRP A 301 50.92 165.38 -42.21
N THR A 302 50.49 165.59 -43.46
CA THR A 302 49.23 164.99 -43.96
C THR A 302 49.33 163.48 -44.19
N MET A 303 50.51 162.95 -44.56
CA MET A 303 50.80 161.51 -44.53
C MET A 303 50.77 160.97 -43.09
N MET A 304 51.47 161.59 -42.15
CA MET A 304 51.51 161.20 -40.73
C MET A 304 50.12 161.24 -40.09
N GLN A 305 49.28 162.21 -40.43
CA GLN A 305 47.90 162.29 -39.96
C GLN A 305 46.99 161.23 -40.64
N SER A 306 47.27 160.85 -41.89
CA SER A 306 46.64 159.69 -42.55
C SER A 306 47.07 158.38 -41.89
N ASP A 307 48.35 158.19 -41.60
CA ASP A 307 48.90 156.99 -40.99
C ASP A 307 48.51 156.85 -39.51
N TYR A 308 48.41 157.96 -38.77
CA TYR A 308 47.78 157.98 -37.45
C TYR A 308 46.32 157.53 -37.53
N SER A 309 45.56 157.97 -38.54
CA SER A 309 44.17 157.54 -38.73
C SER A 309 44.08 156.04 -39.07
N LYS A 310 45.00 155.51 -39.89
CA LYS A 310 45.12 154.07 -40.18
C LYS A 310 45.49 153.27 -38.93
N LEU A 311 46.45 153.73 -38.13
CA LEU A 311 46.84 153.12 -36.86
C LEU A 311 45.70 153.12 -35.85
N GLN A 312 44.93 154.21 -35.77
CA GLN A 312 43.75 154.29 -34.92
C GLN A 312 42.66 153.31 -35.39
N GLN A 313 42.45 153.17 -36.70
CA GLN A 313 41.53 152.18 -37.27
C GLN A 313 42.01 150.74 -37.00
N GLN A 314 43.29 150.44 -37.20
CA GLN A 314 43.90 149.14 -36.91
C GLN A 314 43.83 148.79 -35.41
N LEU A 315 43.99 149.77 -34.52
CA LEU A 315 43.85 149.58 -33.08
C LEU A 315 42.39 149.31 -32.69
N GLN A 316 41.44 150.02 -33.29
CA GLN A 316 40.00 149.78 -33.13
C GLN A 316 39.60 148.37 -33.60
N GLU A 317 40.15 147.94 -34.75
CA GLU A 317 39.92 146.62 -35.34
C GLU A 317 40.59 145.50 -34.53
N ALA A 318 41.82 145.70 -34.05
CA ALA A 318 42.49 144.78 -33.15
C ALA A 318 41.75 144.63 -31.80
N ALA A 319 41.22 145.73 -31.24
CA ALA A 319 40.40 145.70 -30.03
C ALA A 319 39.08 144.94 -30.26
N SER A 320 38.42 145.17 -31.41
CA SER A 320 37.22 144.42 -31.83
C SER A 320 37.51 142.92 -31.96
N ASN A 321 38.60 142.56 -32.63
CA ASN A 321 39.02 141.16 -32.83
C ASN A 321 39.42 140.48 -31.51
N LEU A 322 40.06 141.21 -30.58
CA LEU A 322 40.35 140.71 -29.24
C LEU A 322 39.07 140.45 -28.43
N ALA A 323 38.09 141.37 -28.46
CA ALA A 323 36.81 141.19 -27.79
C ALA A 323 35.99 140.02 -28.39
N ALA A 324 36.02 139.87 -29.72
CA ALA A 324 35.42 138.72 -30.40
C ALA A 324 36.10 137.40 -30.00
N SER A 325 37.44 137.36 -29.96
CA SER A 325 38.22 136.19 -29.54
C SER A 325 37.98 135.82 -28.07
N GLN A 326 37.89 136.81 -27.17
CA GLN A 326 37.52 136.59 -25.77
C GLN A 326 36.09 136.02 -25.63
N THR A 327 35.14 136.53 -26.42
CA THR A 327 33.76 136.01 -26.46
C THR A 327 33.71 134.57 -26.98
N GLN A 328 34.49 134.26 -28.02
CA GLN A 328 34.62 132.91 -28.56
C GLN A 328 35.27 131.96 -27.54
N ALA A 329 36.33 132.39 -26.84
CA ALA A 329 36.99 131.61 -25.80
C ALA A 329 36.04 131.32 -24.62
N ALA A 330 35.27 132.30 -24.17
CA ALA A 330 34.25 132.12 -23.13
C ALA A 330 33.14 131.14 -23.56
N THR A 331 32.74 131.18 -24.85
CA THR A 331 31.72 130.28 -25.43
C THR A 331 32.23 128.85 -25.58
N LEU A 332 33.49 128.68 -25.98
CA LEU A 332 34.15 127.37 -26.00
C LEU A 332 34.29 126.81 -24.57
N MET A 333 34.66 127.64 -23.60
CA MET A 333 34.84 127.22 -22.21
C MET A 333 33.51 126.82 -21.54
N SER A 334 32.40 127.52 -21.81
CA SER A 334 31.08 127.13 -21.31
C SER A 334 30.57 125.83 -21.95
N SER A 335 30.81 125.65 -23.25
CA SER A 335 30.52 124.40 -23.96
C SER A 335 31.30 123.22 -23.36
N LEU A 336 32.61 123.37 -23.19
CA LEU A 336 33.51 122.32 -22.65
C LEU A 336 33.14 121.96 -21.20
N ASN A 337 32.73 122.93 -20.39
CA ASN A 337 32.19 122.69 -19.04
C ASN A 337 30.86 121.92 -19.07
N SER A 338 29.96 122.21 -20.02
CA SER A 338 28.73 121.43 -20.21
C SER A 338 29.05 119.98 -20.56
N THR A 339 29.86 119.75 -21.60
CA THR A 339 30.21 118.38 -22.04
C THR A 339 30.94 117.60 -20.94
N THR A 340 31.75 118.28 -20.11
CA THR A 340 32.39 117.67 -18.93
C THR A 340 31.36 117.23 -17.89
N ALA A 341 30.35 118.04 -17.61
CA ALA A 341 29.25 117.67 -16.70
C ALA A 341 28.40 116.51 -17.28
N ASP A 342 28.13 116.54 -18.59
CA ASP A 342 27.40 115.47 -19.29
C ASP A 342 28.16 114.13 -19.20
N TYR A 343 29.48 114.12 -19.44
CA TYR A 343 30.30 112.92 -19.25
C TYR A 343 30.38 112.47 -17.79
N GLN A 344 30.44 113.38 -16.80
CA GLN A 344 30.39 113.00 -15.38
C GLN A 344 29.06 112.33 -15.01
N ASN A 345 27.94 112.86 -15.50
CA ASN A 345 26.61 112.25 -15.32
C ASN A 345 26.52 110.86 -16.00
N GLN A 346 27.10 110.73 -17.20
CA GLN A 346 27.13 109.46 -17.94
C GLN A 346 28.01 108.40 -17.24
N ILE A 347 29.19 108.78 -16.74
CA ILE A 347 30.06 107.92 -15.93
C ILE A 347 29.33 107.45 -14.66
N LYS A 348 28.64 108.35 -13.96
CA LYS A 348 27.86 108.00 -12.76
C LYS A 348 26.74 107.00 -13.08
N SER A 349 25.98 107.22 -14.15
CA SER A 349 24.95 106.29 -14.63
C SER A 349 25.54 104.90 -14.94
N LEU A 350 26.70 104.83 -15.59
CA LEU A 350 27.39 103.57 -15.86
C LEU A 350 27.91 102.89 -14.58
N GLN A 351 28.34 103.64 -13.57
CA GLN A 351 28.73 103.08 -12.25
C GLN A 351 27.53 102.50 -11.50
N GLU A 352 26.37 103.16 -11.55
CA GLU A 352 25.11 102.66 -10.96
C GLU A 352 24.61 101.40 -11.69
N GLN A 353 24.68 101.38 -13.03
CA GLN A 353 24.36 100.20 -13.84
C GLN A 353 25.32 99.02 -13.55
N LEU A 354 26.62 99.27 -13.47
CA LEU A 354 27.63 98.25 -13.13
C LEU A 354 27.39 97.67 -11.73
N SER A 355 27.05 98.52 -10.76
CA SER A 355 26.74 98.10 -9.39
C SER A 355 25.49 97.20 -9.34
N SER A 356 24.43 97.58 -10.07
CA SER A 356 23.21 96.79 -10.23
C SER A 356 23.48 95.45 -10.92
N ALA A 357 24.25 95.45 -12.02
CA ALA A 357 24.64 94.23 -12.72
C ALA A 357 25.44 93.28 -11.82
N ASN A 358 26.38 93.80 -11.02
CA ASN A 358 27.19 92.99 -10.10
C ASN A 358 26.33 92.37 -8.97
N ALA A 359 25.37 93.11 -8.42
CA ALA A 359 24.41 92.57 -7.45
C ALA A 359 23.52 91.46 -8.06
N ASN A 360 23.09 91.63 -9.31
CA ASN A 360 22.35 90.59 -10.03
C ASN A 360 23.21 89.34 -10.29
N VAL A 361 24.50 89.50 -10.62
CA VAL A 361 25.45 88.37 -10.77
C VAL A 361 25.62 87.62 -9.45
N GLN A 362 25.78 88.32 -8.32
CA GLN A 362 25.87 87.68 -7.00
C GLN A 362 24.57 86.93 -6.62
N SER A 363 23.40 87.50 -6.94
CA SER A 363 22.11 86.83 -6.75
C SER A 363 21.99 85.56 -7.59
N LEU A 364 22.38 85.60 -8.87
CA LEU A 364 22.39 84.44 -9.75
C LEU A 364 23.41 83.37 -9.33
N GLN A 365 24.58 83.77 -8.80
CA GLN A 365 25.57 82.84 -8.25
C GLN A 365 25.03 82.10 -7.00
N SER A 366 24.39 82.82 -6.07
CA SER A 366 23.74 82.21 -4.91
C SER A 366 22.66 81.21 -5.34
N ARG A 367 21.76 81.61 -6.26
CA ARG A 367 20.68 80.73 -6.72
C ARG A 367 21.20 79.53 -7.53
N LEU A 368 22.33 79.65 -8.23
CA LEU A 368 23.00 78.52 -8.89
C LEU A 368 23.57 77.52 -7.87
N ALA A 369 24.12 77.99 -6.75
CA ALA A 369 24.58 77.13 -5.66
C ALA A 369 23.42 76.41 -4.96
N GLU A 370 22.29 77.10 -4.75
CA GLU A 370 21.04 76.52 -4.22
C GLU A 370 20.49 75.42 -5.13
N GLU A 371 20.31 75.71 -6.44
CA GLU A 371 19.81 74.74 -7.43
C GLU A 371 20.79 73.54 -7.59
N THR A 372 22.10 73.76 -7.42
CA THR A 372 23.12 72.67 -7.39
C THR A 372 22.97 71.79 -6.15
N SER A 373 22.81 72.40 -4.98
CA SER A 373 22.57 71.68 -3.70
C SER A 373 21.25 70.88 -3.74
N ALA A 374 20.19 71.46 -4.32
CA ALA A 374 18.91 70.80 -4.53
C ALA A 374 19.04 69.60 -5.48
N LYS A 375 19.74 69.76 -6.61
CA LYS A 375 20.05 68.67 -7.55
C LYS A 375 20.80 67.54 -6.87
N ASP A 376 21.83 67.83 -6.07
CA ASP A 376 22.61 66.78 -5.38
C ASP A 376 21.78 66.09 -4.28
N GLY A 377 20.88 66.83 -3.61
CA GLY A 377 19.86 66.25 -2.72
C GLY A 377 18.93 65.26 -3.44
N ILE A 378 18.38 65.65 -4.59
CA ILE A 378 17.53 64.79 -5.44
C ILE A 378 18.30 63.58 -5.97
N MET A 379 19.58 63.77 -6.36
CA MET A 379 20.46 62.69 -6.82
C MET A 379 20.68 61.63 -5.73
N ASN A 380 20.81 62.04 -4.47
CA ASN A 380 20.91 61.12 -3.34
C ASN A 380 19.60 60.37 -3.09
N GLN A 381 18.45 61.05 -3.10
CA GLN A 381 17.13 60.41 -2.98
C GLN A 381 16.87 59.41 -4.13
N LEU A 382 17.28 59.73 -5.36
CA LEU A 382 17.18 58.83 -6.52
C LEU A 382 18.03 57.57 -6.34
N ASN A 383 19.21 57.68 -5.72
CA ASN A 383 20.07 56.54 -5.40
C ASN A 383 19.48 55.70 -4.25
N GLU A 384 18.88 56.32 -3.24
CA GLU A 384 18.20 55.64 -2.13
C GLU A 384 17.00 54.83 -2.63
N VAL A 385 16.08 55.44 -3.38
CA VAL A 385 14.93 54.75 -4.00
C VAL A 385 15.37 53.66 -4.99
N ARG A 386 16.50 53.84 -5.69
CA ARG A 386 17.09 52.78 -6.53
C ARG A 386 17.57 51.58 -5.70
N MET A 387 18.12 51.81 -4.51
CA MET A 387 18.57 50.75 -3.60
C MET A 387 17.37 50.02 -2.97
N GLU A 388 16.35 50.75 -2.54
CA GLU A 388 15.08 50.18 -2.06
C GLU A 388 14.41 49.32 -3.13
N LEU A 389 14.26 49.83 -4.36
CA LEU A 389 13.71 49.09 -5.49
C LEU A 389 14.54 47.84 -5.84
N SER A 390 15.87 47.90 -5.66
CA SER A 390 16.75 46.73 -5.82
C SER A 390 16.52 45.69 -4.73
N HIS A 391 16.33 46.13 -3.48
CA HIS A 391 16.04 45.26 -2.35
C HIS A 391 14.67 44.58 -2.47
N GLU A 392 13.60 45.34 -2.79
CA GLU A 392 12.27 44.78 -3.04
C GLU A 392 12.24 43.82 -4.24
N LYS A 393 12.96 44.14 -5.31
CA LYS A 393 13.13 43.20 -6.44
C LYS A 393 13.84 41.91 -6.04
N SER A 394 14.67 41.94 -4.99
CA SER A 394 15.25 40.73 -4.39
C SER A 394 14.26 39.99 -3.48
N GLN A 395 13.47 40.70 -2.66
CA GLN A 395 12.42 40.07 -1.83
C GLN A 395 11.35 39.40 -2.67
N HIS A 396 10.83 40.07 -3.71
CA HIS A 396 9.89 39.47 -4.65
C HIS A 396 10.50 38.24 -5.36
N LYS A 397 11.82 38.21 -5.57
CA LYS A 397 12.48 37.04 -6.16
C LYS A 397 12.56 35.86 -5.20
N SER A 398 12.80 36.08 -3.90
CA SER A 398 12.74 34.99 -2.91
C SER A 398 11.29 34.51 -2.72
N GLN A 399 10.34 35.43 -2.52
CA GLN A 399 8.91 35.10 -2.39
C GLN A 399 8.37 34.30 -3.60
N SER A 400 8.80 34.65 -4.82
CA SER A 400 8.44 33.89 -6.04
C SER A 400 9.10 32.50 -6.11
N SER A 401 10.24 32.28 -5.44
CA SER A 401 10.86 30.97 -5.29
C SER A 401 10.14 30.14 -4.24
N ASP A 402 9.78 30.76 -3.11
CA ASP A 402 9.05 30.11 -2.01
C ASP A 402 7.65 29.68 -2.48
N LEU A 403 6.96 30.53 -3.24
CA LEU A 403 5.65 30.22 -3.84
C LEU A 403 5.74 29.06 -4.83
N ALA A 404 6.82 28.97 -5.63
CA ALA A 404 7.05 27.83 -6.52
C ALA A 404 7.37 26.54 -5.75
N ALA A 405 8.07 26.61 -4.61
CA ALA A 405 8.29 25.47 -3.72
C ALA A 405 6.97 24.99 -3.09
N ILE A 406 6.17 25.90 -2.52
CA ILE A 406 4.84 25.61 -1.97
C ILE A 406 3.92 24.99 -3.04
N GLN A 407 3.96 25.49 -4.27
CA GLN A 407 3.17 24.94 -5.38
C GLN A 407 3.63 23.53 -5.78
N THR A 408 4.93 23.21 -5.61
CA THR A 408 5.49 21.86 -5.81
C THR A 408 5.08 20.89 -4.68
N GLU A 409 5.08 21.36 -3.43
CA GLU A 409 4.55 20.60 -2.28
C GLU A 409 3.04 20.35 -2.41
N LEU A 410 2.29 21.33 -2.93
CA LEU A 410 0.85 21.18 -3.20
C LEU A 410 0.56 20.14 -4.29
N THR A 411 1.39 20.05 -5.34
CA THR A 411 1.29 18.94 -6.30
C THR A 411 1.66 17.59 -5.66
N THR A 412 2.74 17.53 -4.88
CA THR A 412 3.19 16.29 -4.23
C THR A 412 2.16 15.74 -3.23
N THR A 413 1.53 16.62 -2.46
CA THR A 413 0.48 16.24 -1.49
C THR A 413 -0.83 15.85 -2.19
N LYS A 414 -1.18 16.48 -3.32
CA LYS A 414 -2.30 16.05 -4.17
C LYS A 414 -2.07 14.66 -4.74
N ASP A 415 -0.89 14.37 -5.28
CA ASP A 415 -0.57 13.07 -5.86
C ASP A 415 -0.56 11.97 -4.77
N ALA A 416 -0.07 12.29 -3.57
CA ALA A 416 -0.13 11.41 -2.40
C ALA A 416 -1.58 11.11 -1.95
N LEU A 417 -2.48 12.11 -1.96
CA LEU A 417 -3.90 11.91 -1.70
C LEU A 417 -4.56 11.03 -2.76
N GLN A 418 -4.26 11.25 -4.04
CA GLN A 418 -4.80 10.43 -5.13
C GLN A 418 -4.30 8.98 -5.07
N ALA A 419 -3.05 8.75 -4.62
CA ALA A 419 -2.53 7.42 -4.35
C ALA A 419 -3.18 6.75 -3.12
N LEU A 420 -3.55 7.50 -2.08
CA LEU A 420 -4.32 7.00 -0.94
C LEU A 420 -5.76 6.65 -1.31
N GLU A 421 -6.42 7.46 -2.14
CA GLU A 421 -7.74 7.17 -2.69
C GLU A 421 -7.73 5.88 -3.52
N GLY A 422 -6.74 5.70 -4.40
CA GLY A 422 -6.55 4.46 -5.15
C GLY A 422 -6.35 3.24 -4.25
N LYS A 423 -5.57 3.35 -3.16
CA LYS A 423 -5.42 2.30 -2.15
C LYS A 423 -6.75 1.96 -1.48
N TYR A 424 -7.48 2.96 -0.99
CA TYR A 424 -8.79 2.77 -0.36
C TYR A 424 -9.81 2.09 -1.28
N ILE A 425 -9.83 2.44 -2.58
CA ILE A 425 -10.67 1.78 -3.58
C ILE A 425 -10.28 0.29 -3.73
N SER A 426 -8.98 -0.01 -3.82
CA SER A 426 -8.50 -1.40 -3.94
C SER A 426 -8.76 -2.24 -2.68
N GLU A 427 -8.58 -1.66 -1.49
CA GLU A 427 -8.86 -2.32 -0.22
C GLU A 427 -10.37 -2.59 -0.08
N LYS A 428 -11.22 -1.61 -0.38
CA LYS A 428 -12.68 -1.76 -0.40
C LYS A 428 -13.16 -2.84 -1.38
N ALA A 429 -12.50 -2.99 -2.53
CA ALA A 429 -12.77 -4.09 -3.45
C ALA A 429 -12.39 -5.45 -2.85
N SER A 430 -11.25 -5.54 -2.16
CA SER A 430 -10.82 -6.76 -1.46
C SER A 430 -11.76 -7.17 -0.32
N TRP A 431 -12.30 -6.20 0.44
CA TRP A 431 -13.31 -6.45 1.47
C TRP A 431 -14.62 -6.99 0.87
N SER A 432 -15.09 -6.42 -0.23
CA SER A 432 -16.28 -6.91 -0.96
C SER A 432 -16.07 -8.34 -1.50
N GLN A 433 -14.86 -8.67 -1.97
CA GLN A 433 -14.51 -10.03 -2.39
C GLN A 433 -14.47 -11.01 -1.21
N LEU A 434 -13.95 -10.58 -0.05
CA LEU A 434 -13.92 -11.40 1.17
C LEU A 434 -15.32 -11.64 1.74
N GLU A 435 -16.19 -10.64 1.73
CA GLU A 435 -17.61 -10.73 2.14
C GLU A 435 -18.39 -11.70 1.23
N SER A 436 -18.15 -11.65 -0.09
CA SER A 436 -18.68 -12.63 -1.04
C SER A 436 -18.17 -14.05 -0.76
N SER A 437 -16.88 -14.21 -0.45
CA SER A 437 -16.27 -15.50 -0.11
C SER A 437 -16.85 -16.09 1.19
N LEU A 438 -16.98 -15.29 2.26
CA LEU A 438 -17.63 -15.69 3.51
C LEU A 438 -19.12 -16.04 3.32
N THR A 439 -19.82 -15.32 2.44
CA THR A 439 -21.22 -15.64 2.09
C THR A 439 -21.32 -17.00 1.40
N LYS A 440 -20.41 -17.32 0.47
CA LYS A 440 -20.33 -18.63 -0.18
C LYS A 440 -19.96 -19.75 0.80
N GLU A 441 -18.97 -19.54 1.67
CA GLU A 441 -18.58 -20.53 2.68
C GLU A 441 -19.72 -20.80 3.68
N LYS A 442 -20.45 -19.77 4.10
CA LYS A 442 -21.65 -19.90 4.93
C LYS A 442 -22.76 -20.72 4.24
N GLN A 443 -22.98 -20.53 2.94
CA GLN A 443 -23.90 -21.35 2.16
C GLN A 443 -23.44 -22.81 2.04
N GLU A 444 -22.14 -23.04 1.83
CA GLU A 444 -21.58 -24.40 1.80
C GLU A 444 -21.66 -25.10 3.16
N LEU A 445 -21.44 -24.38 4.27
CA LEU A 445 -21.60 -24.91 5.62
C LEU A 445 -23.05 -25.25 5.94
N ALA A 446 -24.01 -24.40 5.52
CA ALA A 446 -25.44 -24.73 5.61
C ALA A 446 -25.78 -25.99 4.81
N GLY A 447 -25.35 -26.09 3.54
CA GLY A 447 -25.56 -27.29 2.71
C GLY A 447 -24.90 -28.55 3.28
N LYS A 448 -23.72 -28.43 3.91
CA LYS A 448 -23.06 -29.54 4.64
C LYS A 448 -23.85 -29.95 5.89
N HIS A 449 -24.38 -28.98 6.65
CA HIS A 449 -25.24 -29.22 7.81
C HIS A 449 -26.55 -29.92 7.42
N ASP A 450 -27.24 -29.46 6.38
CA ASP A 450 -28.52 -30.03 5.94
C ASP A 450 -28.32 -31.44 5.37
N LYS A 451 -27.21 -31.69 4.66
CA LYS A 451 -26.81 -33.03 4.23
C LYS A 451 -26.52 -33.94 5.42
N TYR A 452 -25.81 -33.46 6.45
CA TYR A 452 -25.56 -34.21 7.68
C TYR A 452 -26.86 -34.55 8.40
N MET A 453 -27.77 -33.58 8.56
CA MET A 453 -29.09 -33.78 9.18
C MET A 453 -29.92 -34.81 8.42
N LYS A 454 -29.92 -34.78 7.07
CA LYS A 454 -30.59 -35.80 6.27
C LYS A 454 -29.95 -37.19 6.42
N GLU A 455 -28.63 -37.29 6.44
CA GLU A 455 -27.94 -38.58 6.68
C GLU A 455 -28.22 -39.12 8.09
N GLU A 456 -28.34 -38.22 9.07
CA GLU A 456 -28.69 -38.53 10.46
C GLU A 456 -30.15 -39.01 10.58
N GLU A 457 -31.09 -38.41 9.85
CA GLU A 457 -32.47 -38.89 9.73
C GLU A 457 -32.57 -40.22 8.97
N GLU A 458 -31.82 -40.41 7.89
CA GLU A 458 -31.73 -41.69 7.19
C GLU A 458 -31.15 -42.81 8.06
N LYS A 459 -30.13 -42.51 8.90
CA LYS A 459 -29.61 -43.44 9.90
C LYS A 459 -30.69 -43.78 10.93
N LYS A 460 -31.41 -42.79 11.47
CA LYS A 460 -32.53 -43.00 12.41
C LYS A 460 -33.66 -43.84 11.79
N ALA A 461 -33.98 -43.63 10.51
CA ALA A 461 -34.95 -44.43 9.78
C ALA A 461 -34.49 -45.89 9.59
N LYS A 462 -33.22 -46.10 9.19
CA LYS A 462 -32.61 -47.44 9.04
C LYS A 462 -32.53 -48.18 10.38
N VAL A 463 -32.15 -47.50 11.46
CA VAL A 463 -32.16 -48.07 12.83
C VAL A 463 -33.59 -48.41 13.27
N LYS A 464 -34.58 -47.55 13.01
CA LYS A 464 -35.99 -47.84 13.32
C LYS A 464 -36.50 -49.07 12.55
N GLN A 465 -36.19 -49.19 11.26
CA GLN A 465 -36.50 -50.38 10.46
C GLN A 465 -35.81 -51.64 11.00
N TYR A 466 -34.53 -51.55 11.39
CA TYR A 466 -33.77 -52.67 11.93
C TYR A 466 -34.31 -53.15 13.30
N VAL A 467 -34.63 -52.23 14.21
CA VAL A 467 -35.30 -52.54 15.49
C VAL A 467 -36.68 -53.16 15.26
N GLN A 468 -37.43 -52.68 14.27
CA GLN A 468 -38.73 -53.24 13.91
C GLN A 468 -38.61 -54.65 13.31
N ALA A 469 -37.59 -54.91 12.48
CA ALA A 469 -37.27 -56.24 11.97
C ALA A 469 -36.87 -57.22 13.09
N LEU A 470 -35.95 -56.83 13.97
CA LEU A 470 -35.57 -57.62 15.16
C LEU A 470 -36.77 -57.89 16.09
N THR A 471 -37.73 -56.97 16.18
CA THR A 471 -38.97 -57.19 16.95
C THR A 471 -39.85 -58.27 16.31
N VAL A 472 -39.95 -58.30 14.98
CA VAL A 472 -40.66 -59.35 14.23
C VAL A 472 -39.94 -60.71 14.31
N GLU A 473 -38.60 -60.73 14.25
CA GLU A 473 -37.82 -61.96 14.43
C GLU A 473 -37.93 -62.50 15.86
N LYS A 474 -37.87 -61.63 16.88
CA LYS A 474 -38.15 -62.00 18.27
C LYS A 474 -39.55 -62.60 18.43
N GLN A 475 -40.56 -61.99 17.80
CA GLN A 475 -41.94 -62.50 17.85
C GLN A 475 -42.04 -63.91 17.22
N LYS A 476 -41.47 -64.11 16.03
CA LYS A 476 -41.40 -65.44 15.39
C LYS A 476 -40.64 -66.48 16.23
N ALA A 477 -39.58 -66.07 16.92
CA ALA A 477 -38.83 -66.94 17.81
C ALA A 477 -39.66 -67.35 19.05
N VAL A 478 -40.42 -66.42 19.65
CA VAL A 478 -41.36 -66.72 20.74
C VAL A 478 -42.49 -67.65 20.29
N GLU A 479 -43.04 -67.44 19.09
CA GLU A 479 -44.04 -68.32 18.47
C GLU A 479 -43.47 -69.73 18.23
N SER A 480 -42.25 -69.82 17.70
CA SER A 480 -41.54 -71.10 17.49
C SER A 480 -41.26 -71.83 18.81
N ILE A 481 -40.84 -71.13 19.86
CA ILE A 481 -40.65 -71.69 21.21
C ILE A 481 -41.98 -72.19 21.78
N THR A 482 -43.08 -71.47 21.56
CA THR A 482 -44.43 -71.85 22.01
C THR A 482 -44.91 -73.12 21.30
N GLN A 483 -44.67 -73.22 19.99
CA GLN A 483 -44.98 -74.42 19.21
C GLN A 483 -44.13 -75.61 19.67
N LEU A 484 -42.81 -75.46 19.77
CA LEU A 484 -41.91 -76.53 20.25
C LEU A 484 -42.25 -76.98 21.68
N THR A 485 -42.65 -76.08 22.56
CA THR A 485 -43.14 -76.42 23.91
C THR A 485 -44.40 -77.28 23.86
N THR A 486 -45.33 -76.95 22.95
CA THR A 486 -46.57 -77.71 22.72
C THR A 486 -46.29 -79.10 22.15
N GLU A 487 -45.33 -79.22 21.22
CA GLU A 487 -44.88 -80.50 20.67
C GLU A 487 -44.19 -81.38 21.72
N LEU A 488 -43.38 -80.80 22.60
CA LEU A 488 -42.71 -81.49 23.72
C LEU A 488 -43.74 -82.01 24.75
N GLU A 489 -44.77 -81.23 25.06
CA GLU A 489 -45.84 -81.65 25.98
C GLU A 489 -46.72 -82.76 25.39
N ASN A 490 -46.95 -82.75 24.07
CA ASN A 490 -47.61 -83.86 23.36
C ASN A 490 -46.71 -85.12 23.30
N ALA A 491 -45.39 -84.97 23.14
CA ALA A 491 -44.45 -86.07 23.19
C ALA A 491 -44.41 -86.74 24.59
N ARG A 492 -44.51 -85.94 25.66
CA ARG A 492 -44.65 -86.44 27.05
C ARG A 492 -45.90 -87.29 27.23
N LYS A 493 -47.07 -86.84 26.73
CA LYS A 493 -48.30 -87.64 26.75
C LYS A 493 -48.15 -88.97 26.01
N SER A 494 -47.55 -88.96 24.81
CA SER A 494 -47.33 -90.20 24.04
C SER A 494 -46.32 -91.17 24.68
N LEU A 495 -45.38 -90.67 25.50
CA LEU A 495 -44.54 -91.51 26.35
C LEU A 495 -45.34 -92.13 27.51
N GLN A 496 -46.14 -91.33 28.22
CA GLN A 496 -46.97 -91.79 29.34
C GLN A 496 -47.98 -92.88 28.91
N GLU A 497 -48.54 -92.78 27.69
CA GLU A 497 -49.39 -93.82 27.08
C GLU A 497 -48.62 -95.12 26.77
N LYS A 498 -47.33 -95.02 26.41
CA LYS A 498 -46.48 -96.20 26.12
C LYS A 498 -46.01 -96.91 27.38
N ASP A 499 -45.69 -96.18 28.45
CA ASP A 499 -45.31 -96.77 29.72
C ASP A 499 -46.47 -97.60 30.31
N GLY A 500 -47.71 -97.08 30.22
CA GLY A 500 -48.93 -97.84 30.55
C GLY A 500 -49.19 -99.09 29.68
N MET A 501 -48.53 -99.23 28.53
CA MET A 501 -48.53 -100.45 27.72
C MET A 501 -47.39 -101.42 28.09
N PHE A 502 -46.23 -100.92 28.53
CA PHE A 502 -45.15 -101.76 29.06
C PHE A 502 -45.53 -102.43 30.38
N GLU A 503 -46.20 -101.72 31.28
CA GLU A 503 -46.76 -102.25 32.54
C GLU A 503 -47.66 -103.49 32.30
N LYS A 504 -48.52 -103.42 31.27
CA LYS A 504 -49.41 -104.52 30.88
C LYS A 504 -48.64 -105.72 30.31
N ARG A 505 -47.64 -105.47 29.45
CA ARG A 505 -46.79 -106.54 28.89
C ARG A 505 -45.95 -107.24 29.95
N MET A 506 -45.42 -106.52 30.95
CA MET A 506 -44.57 -107.13 31.98
C MET A 506 -45.35 -108.11 32.87
N ASN A 507 -46.63 -107.84 33.13
CA ASN A 507 -47.51 -108.76 33.85
C ASN A 507 -47.89 -110.00 32.99
N GLU A 508 -48.09 -109.83 31.68
CA GLU A 508 -48.34 -110.95 30.76
C GLU A 508 -47.14 -111.91 30.66
N VAL A 509 -45.91 -111.37 30.66
CA VAL A 509 -44.68 -112.18 30.66
C VAL A 509 -44.52 -112.97 31.96
N LYS A 510 -44.76 -112.36 33.13
CA LYS A 510 -44.71 -113.08 34.42
C LYS A 510 -45.59 -114.33 34.45
N SER A 511 -46.82 -114.22 33.94
CA SER A 511 -47.74 -115.36 33.82
C SER A 511 -47.14 -116.48 32.95
N LYS A 512 -46.72 -116.13 31.73
CA LYS A 512 -46.15 -117.08 30.74
C LYS A 512 -44.77 -117.66 31.11
N THR A 513 -44.11 -117.14 32.15
CA THR A 513 -42.89 -117.74 32.72
C THR A 513 -43.22 -118.84 33.74
N MET A 514 -44.28 -118.69 34.54
CA MET A 514 -44.60 -119.65 35.61
C MET A 514 -45.02 -121.02 35.05
N ASP A 515 -45.84 -121.04 34.00
CA ASP A 515 -46.28 -122.28 33.34
C ASP A 515 -45.12 -123.11 32.77
N LYS A 516 -44.01 -122.47 32.40
CA LYS A 516 -42.85 -123.14 31.80
C LYS A 516 -41.97 -123.87 32.83
N PHE A 517 -41.90 -123.39 34.07
CA PHE A 517 -41.11 -124.07 35.11
C PHE A 517 -41.67 -125.47 35.40
N SER A 518 -42.99 -125.59 35.51
CA SER A 518 -43.71 -126.87 35.72
C SER A 518 -43.47 -127.91 34.62
N GLU A 519 -43.15 -127.47 33.40
CA GLU A 519 -42.86 -128.37 32.27
C GLU A 519 -41.36 -128.75 32.21
N HIS A 520 -40.45 -127.80 32.53
CA HIS A 520 -39.01 -128.09 32.58
C HIS A 520 -38.64 -129.11 33.66
N GLU A 521 -39.33 -129.12 34.81
CA GLU A 521 -39.14 -130.12 35.88
C GLU A 521 -39.30 -131.57 35.35
N ARG A 522 -40.32 -131.82 34.51
CA ARG A 522 -40.56 -133.14 33.89
C ARG A 522 -39.45 -133.55 32.91
N VAL A 523 -38.92 -132.58 32.15
CA VAL A 523 -37.87 -132.82 31.16
C VAL A 523 -36.54 -133.17 31.85
N ILE A 524 -36.21 -132.48 32.95
CA ILE A 524 -34.98 -132.73 33.72
C ILE A 524 -34.93 -134.15 34.27
N GLN A 525 -36.05 -134.65 34.81
CA GLN A 525 -36.10 -136.03 35.34
C GLN A 525 -35.87 -137.07 34.23
N LYS A 526 -36.48 -136.89 33.05
CA LYS A 526 -36.33 -137.79 31.92
C LYS A 526 -34.92 -137.79 31.32
N SER A 527 -34.30 -136.61 31.17
CA SER A 527 -32.91 -136.50 30.68
C SER A 527 -31.88 -137.20 31.59
N LYS A 528 -32.22 -137.45 32.85
CA LYS A 528 -31.34 -138.17 33.79
C LYS A 528 -31.26 -139.66 33.47
N GLU A 529 -32.39 -140.29 33.17
CA GLU A 529 -32.48 -141.73 32.84
C GLU A 529 -31.87 -142.08 31.47
N ASP A 530 -31.96 -141.17 30.50
CA ASP A 530 -31.33 -141.34 29.18
C ASP A 530 -29.81 -141.07 29.21
N ASN A 531 -29.31 -140.23 30.13
CA ASN A 531 -27.87 -139.95 30.26
C ASN A 531 -27.07 -141.17 30.76
N ASP A 532 -27.59 -141.89 31.76
CA ASP A 532 -26.93 -143.10 32.29
C ASP A 532 -26.81 -144.20 31.22
N ARG A 533 -27.76 -144.28 30.27
CA ARG A 533 -27.71 -145.19 29.12
C ARG A 533 -26.67 -144.80 28.07
N LEU A 534 -26.40 -143.50 27.90
CA LEU A 534 -25.40 -143.01 26.95
C LEU A 534 -23.96 -143.22 27.46
N VAL A 535 -23.72 -143.13 28.77
CA VAL A 535 -22.39 -143.39 29.38
C VAL A 535 -21.86 -144.78 29.04
N ASP A 536 -22.70 -145.82 29.05
CA ASP A 536 -22.28 -147.17 28.70
C ASP A 536 -22.17 -147.44 27.18
N GLN A 537 -22.79 -146.61 26.33
CA GLN A 537 -22.53 -146.64 24.88
C GLN A 537 -21.22 -145.93 24.50
N ILE A 538 -20.89 -144.81 25.17
CA ILE A 538 -19.67 -144.04 24.88
C ILE A 538 -18.40 -144.88 25.07
N LYS A 539 -18.29 -145.63 26.18
CA LYS A 539 -17.17 -146.57 26.44
C LYS A 539 -16.94 -147.60 25.32
N LYS A 540 -17.98 -147.91 24.53
CA LYS A 540 -17.93 -148.88 23.43
C LYS A 540 -17.49 -148.26 22.10
N LEU A 541 -17.71 -146.95 21.92
CA LEU A 541 -17.34 -146.19 20.72
C LEU A 541 -15.93 -145.56 20.82
N GLU A 542 -15.45 -145.27 22.03
CA GLU A 542 -14.07 -144.78 22.26
C GLU A 542 -12.97 -145.75 21.78
N SER A 543 -13.26 -147.06 21.78
CA SER A 543 -12.39 -148.08 21.18
C SER A 543 -12.37 -148.07 19.65
N GLU A 544 -13.40 -147.51 19.00
CA GLU A 544 -13.62 -147.60 17.55
C GLU A 544 -13.13 -146.32 16.83
N ILE A 545 -13.32 -145.15 17.45
CA ILE A 545 -12.90 -143.85 16.91
C ILE A 545 -11.36 -143.75 16.72
N LYS A 546 -10.57 -144.47 17.53
CA LYS A 546 -9.09 -144.55 17.36
C LYS A 546 -8.65 -145.18 16.03
N LEU A 547 -9.52 -145.90 15.33
CA LEU A 547 -9.16 -146.62 14.09
C LEU A 547 -9.39 -145.79 12.81
N LEU A 548 -10.24 -144.75 12.86
CA LEU A 548 -10.73 -144.05 11.66
C LEU A 548 -10.10 -142.67 11.42
N GLN A 549 -9.29 -142.13 12.33
CA GLN A 549 -8.58 -140.86 12.13
C GLN A 549 -7.56 -140.89 10.97
N THR A 550 -7.26 -142.08 10.43
CA THR A 550 -6.38 -142.32 9.28
C THR A 550 -7.03 -142.00 7.91
N LYS A 551 -8.32 -141.61 7.85
CA LYS A 551 -9.04 -141.26 6.61
C LYS A 551 -9.53 -139.80 6.57
N LYS A 552 -8.61 -138.89 6.90
CA LYS A 552 -8.77 -137.43 6.78
C LYS A 552 -8.09 -136.95 5.49
N LYS A 553 -8.57 -135.81 4.94
CA LYS A 553 -7.81 -134.86 4.06
C LYS A 553 -7.89 -135.02 2.53
N GLU A 554 -9.09 -135.23 1.97
CA GLU A 554 -9.52 -134.90 0.58
C GLU A 554 -11.04 -135.22 0.51
N ALA A 555 -11.96 -134.43 -0.06
CA ALA A 555 -11.91 -133.09 -0.69
C ALA A 555 -13.20 -132.28 -0.32
N GLU A 556 -13.67 -131.37 -1.19
CA GLU A 556 -14.95 -130.61 -1.10
C GLU A 556 -15.09 -129.60 0.08
N ASP A 557 -14.55 -128.38 0.09
CA ASP A 557 -13.71 -127.59 -0.83
C ASP A 557 -14.32 -126.96 -2.10
N GLU A 558 -15.64 -126.87 -2.23
CA GLU A 558 -16.26 -125.90 -3.16
C GLU A 558 -17.62 -125.34 -2.69
N THR A 559 -17.97 -124.11 -3.11
CA THR A 559 -19.27 -123.40 -2.89
C THR A 559 -19.57 -122.66 -1.57
N MET A 560 -18.59 -122.16 -0.82
CA MET A 560 -18.82 -121.02 0.13
C MET A 560 -17.89 -119.80 -0.06
N GLU A 561 -17.03 -119.82 -1.08
CA GLU A 561 -16.11 -118.72 -1.43
C GLU A 561 -16.76 -117.58 -2.25
N SER A 562 -18.11 -117.56 -2.30
CA SER A 562 -18.89 -116.59 -3.08
C SER A 562 -19.24 -115.31 -2.28
N LEU A 563 -19.56 -115.44 -0.99
CA LEU A 563 -20.19 -114.34 -0.21
C LEU A 563 -19.20 -113.41 0.52
N LYS A 564 -17.94 -113.80 0.72
CA LYS A 564 -16.93 -112.91 1.35
C LYS A 564 -16.46 -111.77 0.42
N LYS A 565 -16.51 -111.97 -0.90
CA LYS A 565 -15.80 -111.13 -1.88
C LYS A 565 -16.39 -109.72 -2.13
N LYS A 566 -17.62 -109.44 -1.67
CA LYS A 566 -18.27 -108.11 -1.84
C LYS A 566 -18.12 -107.15 -0.65
N ARG A 567 -17.64 -107.57 0.52
CA ARG A 567 -17.61 -106.72 1.74
C ARG A 567 -16.29 -105.94 1.96
N LEU A 568 -15.24 -106.19 1.17
CA LEU A 568 -13.93 -105.56 1.33
C LEU A 568 -13.63 -104.39 0.37
N ALA A 569 -14.37 -104.25 -0.74
CA ALA A 569 -14.13 -103.16 -1.71
C ALA A 569 -14.47 -101.77 -1.15
N ALA A 570 -15.63 -101.61 -0.52
CA ALA A 570 -16.16 -100.33 -0.04
C ALA A 570 -15.40 -99.70 1.15
N LYS A 571 -14.33 -100.34 1.64
CA LYS A 571 -13.46 -99.78 2.70
C LYS A 571 -12.09 -99.30 2.20
N ALA A 572 -11.76 -99.51 0.91
CA ALA A 572 -10.51 -99.04 0.31
C ALA A 572 -10.64 -97.66 -0.34
N GLU A 573 -11.81 -97.34 -0.90
CA GLU A 573 -12.04 -96.13 -1.71
C GLU A 573 -12.09 -94.84 -0.87
N THR A 574 -12.70 -94.90 0.32
CA THR A 574 -12.74 -93.77 1.27
C THR A 574 -11.38 -93.44 1.88
N GLN A 575 -10.50 -94.42 2.09
CA GLN A 575 -9.13 -94.17 2.52
C GLN A 575 -8.27 -93.59 1.38
N LYS A 576 -8.54 -93.99 0.13
CA LYS A 576 -7.84 -93.46 -1.05
C LYS A 576 -8.13 -91.97 -1.24
N LEU A 577 -9.39 -91.56 -1.21
CA LEU A 577 -9.79 -90.15 -1.40
C LEU A 577 -9.23 -89.21 -0.33
N ALA A 578 -9.08 -89.67 0.92
CA ALA A 578 -8.43 -88.90 1.97
C ALA A 578 -6.93 -88.67 1.66
N ASN A 579 -6.21 -89.72 1.27
CA ASN A 579 -4.79 -89.64 0.93
C ASN A 579 -4.55 -88.81 -0.35
N ASP A 580 -5.42 -88.93 -1.36
CA ASP A 580 -5.34 -88.15 -2.60
C ASP A 580 -5.58 -86.65 -2.34
N LEU A 581 -6.49 -86.28 -1.43
CA LEU A 581 -6.68 -84.89 -0.98
C LEU A 581 -5.44 -84.33 -0.28
N GLU A 582 -4.85 -85.06 0.66
CA GLU A 582 -3.63 -84.64 1.35
C GLU A 582 -2.44 -84.50 0.37
N ALA A 583 -2.34 -85.41 -0.61
CA ALA A 583 -1.34 -85.37 -1.68
C ALA A 583 -1.58 -84.24 -2.70
N ILE A 584 -2.82 -83.76 -2.87
CA ILE A 584 -3.13 -82.55 -3.64
C ILE A 584 -2.76 -81.31 -2.82
N GLN A 585 -3.08 -81.26 -1.53
CA GLN A 585 -2.80 -80.13 -0.66
C GLN A 585 -1.28 -79.90 -0.48
N LYS A 586 -0.49 -80.98 -0.33
CA LYS A 586 0.98 -80.93 -0.34
C LYS A 586 1.56 -80.48 -1.69
N ARG A 587 0.96 -80.88 -2.82
CA ARG A 587 1.37 -80.40 -4.16
C ARG A 587 1.00 -78.93 -4.39
N ALA A 588 -0.13 -78.45 -3.86
CA ALA A 588 -0.53 -77.05 -3.93
C ALA A 588 0.44 -76.15 -3.12
N ALA A 589 0.83 -76.56 -1.91
CA ALA A 589 1.85 -75.86 -1.13
C ALA A 589 3.20 -75.81 -1.86
N MET A 590 3.65 -76.94 -2.43
CA MET A 590 4.89 -77.00 -3.21
C MET A 590 4.84 -76.14 -4.48
N LEU A 591 3.67 -76.01 -5.13
CA LEU A 591 3.48 -75.11 -6.28
C LEU A 591 3.50 -73.63 -5.86
N VAL A 592 2.95 -73.27 -4.69
CA VAL A 592 3.07 -71.93 -4.11
C VAL A 592 4.54 -71.57 -3.87
N ASP A 593 5.31 -72.44 -3.23
CA ASP A 593 6.74 -72.21 -2.98
C ASP A 593 7.54 -72.14 -4.28
N ILE A 594 7.31 -73.04 -5.25
CA ILE A 594 8.01 -73.01 -6.55
C ILE A 594 7.67 -71.74 -7.34
N THR A 595 6.41 -71.29 -7.29
CA THR A 595 5.98 -70.09 -8.04
C THR A 595 6.52 -68.83 -7.39
N GLY A 596 6.41 -68.66 -6.07
CA GLY A 596 6.97 -67.51 -5.35
C GLY A 596 8.50 -67.42 -5.48
N ASN A 597 9.22 -68.56 -5.39
CA ASN A 597 10.66 -68.58 -5.66
C ASN A 597 10.99 -68.18 -7.12
N LYS A 598 10.20 -68.61 -8.11
CA LYS A 598 10.37 -68.17 -9.51
C LYS A 598 10.05 -66.69 -9.71
N CYS A 599 8.96 -66.17 -9.14
CA CYS A 599 8.62 -64.74 -9.21
C CYS A 599 9.71 -63.89 -8.52
N THR A 600 10.22 -64.34 -7.37
CA THR A 600 11.36 -63.70 -6.69
C THR A 600 12.65 -63.75 -7.51
N GLN A 601 12.94 -64.84 -8.22
CA GLN A 601 14.08 -64.91 -9.16
C GLN A 601 13.88 -64.02 -10.40
N GLN A 602 12.69 -64.03 -11.01
CA GLN A 602 12.36 -63.19 -12.16
C GLN A 602 12.39 -61.71 -11.81
N SER A 603 11.89 -61.33 -10.64
CA SER A 603 11.98 -59.96 -10.10
C SER A 603 13.43 -59.49 -10.05
N LYS A 604 14.35 -60.31 -9.52
CA LYS A 604 15.80 -60.01 -9.48
C LYS A 604 16.47 -59.99 -10.86
N HIS A 605 16.01 -60.81 -11.81
CA HIS A 605 16.51 -60.75 -13.19
C HIS A 605 16.03 -59.50 -13.93
N ILE A 606 14.80 -59.03 -13.65
CA ILE A 606 14.26 -57.77 -14.17
C ILE A 606 15.02 -56.58 -13.56
N ASP A 607 15.31 -56.61 -12.25
CA ASP A 607 16.15 -55.59 -11.58
C ASP A 607 17.54 -55.48 -12.25
N LEU A 608 18.19 -56.62 -12.49
CA LEU A 608 19.50 -56.68 -13.14
C LEU A 608 19.46 -56.21 -14.61
N LEU A 609 18.35 -56.48 -15.32
CA LEU A 609 18.13 -55.95 -16.67
C LEU A 609 17.91 -54.43 -16.64
N GLN A 610 17.12 -53.92 -15.71
CA GLN A 610 16.85 -52.49 -15.56
C GLN A 610 18.14 -51.73 -15.21
N GLU A 611 18.97 -52.26 -14.31
CA GLU A 611 20.32 -51.76 -14.04
C GLU A 611 21.19 -51.68 -15.31
N LYS A 612 21.16 -52.72 -16.17
CA LYS A 612 21.97 -52.76 -17.40
C LYS A 612 21.44 -51.87 -18.52
N VAL A 613 20.13 -51.61 -18.57
CA VAL A 613 19.54 -50.58 -19.45
C VAL A 613 19.91 -49.19 -18.94
N LEU A 614 19.85 -48.93 -17.63
CA LEU A 614 20.27 -47.65 -17.03
C LEU A 614 21.77 -47.38 -17.20
N GLU A 615 22.64 -48.37 -17.04
CA GLU A 615 24.07 -48.28 -17.42
C GLU A 615 24.26 -47.91 -18.90
N SER A 616 23.33 -48.30 -19.77
CA SER A 616 23.40 -48.01 -21.21
C SER A 616 22.98 -46.57 -21.50
N ILE A 617 21.92 -46.08 -20.86
CA ILE A 617 21.49 -44.68 -20.90
C ILE A 617 22.59 -43.77 -20.31
N HIS A 618 23.18 -44.13 -19.18
CA HIS A 618 24.30 -43.41 -18.57
C HIS A 618 25.55 -43.41 -19.48
N ALA A 619 25.88 -44.52 -20.13
CA ALA A 619 27.03 -44.58 -21.04
C ALA A 619 26.83 -43.68 -22.28
N LEU A 620 25.63 -43.65 -22.86
CA LEU A 620 25.27 -42.76 -23.98
C LEU A 620 25.30 -41.28 -23.55
N SER A 621 24.66 -40.93 -22.43
CA SER A 621 24.70 -39.57 -21.89
C SER A 621 26.12 -39.11 -21.59
N HIS A 622 26.98 -39.95 -20.99
CA HIS A 622 28.37 -39.58 -20.70
C HIS A 622 29.21 -39.28 -21.95
N GLN A 623 28.88 -39.87 -23.11
CA GLN A 623 29.56 -39.52 -24.37
C GLN A 623 29.10 -38.17 -24.95
N LYS A 624 27.89 -37.70 -24.64
CA LYS A 624 27.26 -36.54 -25.33
C LYS A 624 26.75 -35.39 -24.44
N LYS A 625 26.85 -35.50 -23.11
CA LYS A 625 26.38 -34.51 -22.11
C LYS A 625 24.86 -34.27 -22.11
N CYS A 626 24.07 -35.30 -22.38
CA CYS A 626 22.61 -35.24 -22.23
C CYS A 626 22.22 -35.10 -20.75
N ASP A 627 21.36 -34.15 -20.40
CA ASP A 627 20.87 -33.96 -19.02
C ASP A 627 20.03 -35.16 -18.57
N LEU A 628 20.40 -35.77 -17.44
CA LEU A 628 19.76 -36.97 -16.88
C LEU A 628 18.81 -36.67 -15.70
N SER A 629 18.53 -35.40 -15.40
CA SER A 629 17.82 -35.00 -14.18
C SER A 629 16.48 -35.72 -13.94
N ASN A 630 15.76 -36.10 -15.01
CA ASN A 630 14.47 -36.80 -14.90
C ASN A 630 14.58 -38.35 -14.93
N LEU A 631 15.76 -38.95 -15.11
CA LEU A 631 15.89 -40.42 -15.28
C LEU A 631 15.50 -41.20 -14.01
N ASN A 632 15.68 -40.60 -12.83
CA ASN A 632 15.28 -41.20 -11.55
C ASN A 632 13.75 -41.35 -11.41
N GLU A 633 12.96 -40.43 -11.99
CA GLU A 633 11.49 -40.51 -11.91
C GLU A 633 10.95 -41.69 -12.71
N LEU A 634 11.56 -42.01 -13.86
CA LEU A 634 11.19 -43.14 -14.71
C LEU A 634 11.47 -44.51 -14.07
N CYS A 635 12.32 -44.56 -13.05
CA CYS A 635 12.70 -45.79 -12.35
C CYS A 635 11.80 -46.10 -11.14
N HIS A 636 11.01 -45.14 -10.66
CA HIS A 636 10.13 -45.34 -9.52
C HIS A 636 8.86 -46.09 -9.93
N VAL A 637 8.82 -47.39 -9.61
CA VAL A 637 7.56 -48.14 -9.53
C VAL A 637 6.67 -47.45 -8.50
N VAL A 638 5.57 -46.87 -8.96
CA VAL A 638 4.55 -46.29 -8.08
C VAL A 638 3.68 -47.44 -7.58
N ASP A 639 4.02 -47.98 -6.41
CA ASP A 639 3.25 -49.02 -5.71
C ASP A 639 1.79 -48.55 -5.54
N SER A 640 0.91 -49.01 -6.43
CA SER A 640 -0.46 -48.50 -6.52
C SER A 640 -1.32 -49.06 -5.38
N PRO A 641 -1.91 -48.24 -4.48
CA PRO A 641 -2.63 -48.75 -3.31
C PRO A 641 -3.96 -49.42 -3.68
N ARG A 642 -3.91 -50.69 -4.10
CA ARG A 642 -5.11 -51.45 -4.45
C ARG A 642 -5.88 -51.91 -3.20
N MET A 643 -7.19 -51.71 -3.25
CA MET A 643 -8.13 -52.06 -2.19
C MET A 643 -8.10 -53.57 -1.90
N SER A 644 -7.79 -53.94 -0.66
CA SER A 644 -7.92 -55.32 -0.19
C SER A 644 -9.40 -55.72 -0.13
N THR A 645 -9.84 -56.59 -1.05
CA THR A 645 -11.18 -57.16 -1.05
C THR A 645 -11.30 -58.23 0.02
N ASN A 646 -11.57 -57.81 1.26
CA ASN A 646 -11.79 -58.67 2.41
C ASN A 646 -12.96 -59.64 2.18
N LEU A 647 -12.66 -60.90 1.85
CA LEU A 647 -13.57 -62.04 1.99
C LEU A 647 -13.04 -62.95 3.12
N PRO A 648 -13.85 -63.25 4.16
CA PRO A 648 -13.38 -64.04 5.30
C PRO A 648 -13.33 -65.53 4.95
N GLY A 649 -12.17 -66.00 4.50
CA GLY A 649 -11.85 -67.42 4.30
C GLY A 649 -10.51 -67.81 4.93
N PRO A 650 -10.24 -69.10 5.20
CA PRO A 650 -8.94 -69.53 5.72
C PRO A 650 -7.82 -69.19 4.73
N PRO A 651 -6.72 -68.54 5.16
CA PRO A 651 -5.67 -68.07 4.26
C PRO A 651 -4.79 -69.23 3.77
N MET A 652 -5.22 -69.91 2.70
CA MET A 652 -4.29 -70.64 1.84
C MET A 652 -3.46 -69.60 1.07
N GLY A 653 -2.13 -69.71 1.12
CA GLY A 653 -1.16 -68.64 0.82
C GLY A 653 -1.07 -68.12 -0.63
N LEU A 654 -2.11 -68.30 -1.44
CA LEU A 654 -2.20 -67.86 -2.84
C LEU A 654 -2.04 -66.34 -2.96
N ASN A 655 -2.62 -65.55 -2.05
CA ASN A 655 -2.53 -64.08 -2.06
C ASN A 655 -1.07 -63.59 -2.15
N LYS A 656 -0.13 -64.25 -1.47
CA LYS A 656 1.30 -63.90 -1.50
C LYS A 656 1.94 -64.18 -2.88
N VAL A 657 1.44 -65.18 -3.60
CA VAL A 657 1.86 -65.45 -4.98
C VAL A 657 1.28 -64.40 -5.93
N ASP A 658 0.01 -64.01 -5.75
CA ASP A 658 -0.58 -62.92 -6.55
C ASP A 658 0.14 -61.58 -6.31
N ASP A 659 0.55 -61.27 -5.07
CA ASP A 659 1.38 -60.11 -4.74
C ASP A 659 2.76 -60.17 -5.41
N GLU A 660 3.43 -61.34 -5.39
CA GLU A 660 4.76 -61.54 -6.00
C GLU A 660 4.71 -61.57 -7.53
N VAL A 661 3.62 -62.07 -8.13
CA VAL A 661 3.34 -62.01 -9.58
C VAL A 661 3.06 -60.57 -10.00
N THR A 662 2.23 -59.84 -9.25
CA THR A 662 1.90 -58.43 -9.53
C THR A 662 3.17 -57.57 -9.51
N ARG A 663 4.02 -57.74 -8.49
CA ARG A 663 5.33 -57.07 -8.40
C ARG A 663 6.28 -57.37 -9.58
N VAL A 664 6.17 -58.56 -10.19
CA VAL A 664 6.91 -58.90 -11.41
C VAL A 664 6.35 -58.15 -12.63
N PHE A 665 5.03 -58.02 -12.76
CA PHE A 665 4.41 -57.21 -13.82
C PHE A 665 4.71 -55.71 -13.68
N ASP A 666 4.65 -55.16 -12.46
CA ASP A 666 4.92 -53.74 -12.22
C ASP A 666 6.38 -53.38 -12.57
N LYS A 667 7.34 -54.22 -12.16
CA LYS A 667 8.76 -54.06 -12.55
C LYS A 667 9.00 -54.28 -14.04
N MET A 668 8.31 -55.24 -14.68
CA MET A 668 8.40 -55.45 -16.12
C MET A 668 7.87 -54.23 -16.90
N THR A 669 6.85 -53.55 -16.35
CA THR A 669 6.32 -52.29 -16.89
C THR A 669 7.33 -51.15 -16.73
N ALA A 670 7.96 -51.00 -15.56
CA ALA A 670 9.03 -50.01 -15.36
C ALA A 670 10.25 -50.27 -16.27
N LEU A 671 10.68 -51.52 -16.42
CA LEU A 671 11.73 -51.91 -17.37
C LEU A 671 11.33 -51.57 -18.82
N SER A 672 10.05 -51.74 -19.19
CA SER A 672 9.53 -51.33 -20.49
C SER A 672 9.70 -49.83 -20.70
N ASN A 673 9.24 -48.99 -19.77
CA ASN A 673 9.32 -47.53 -19.86
C ASN A 673 10.78 -47.03 -19.95
N VAL A 674 11.70 -47.62 -19.17
CA VAL A 674 13.13 -47.29 -19.21
C VAL A 674 13.78 -47.76 -20.52
N THR A 675 13.34 -48.88 -21.09
CA THR A 675 13.82 -49.37 -22.40
C THR A 675 13.25 -48.54 -23.56
N GLU A 676 12.00 -48.10 -23.46
CA GLU A 676 11.36 -47.19 -24.41
C GLU A 676 12.09 -45.85 -24.43
N ARG A 677 12.46 -45.28 -23.27
CA ARG A 677 13.27 -44.04 -23.24
C ARG A 677 14.70 -44.24 -23.76
N LEU A 678 15.29 -45.44 -23.66
CA LEU A 678 16.54 -45.76 -24.35
C LEU A 678 16.35 -45.77 -25.88
N CYS A 679 15.24 -46.34 -26.36
CA CYS A 679 14.89 -46.30 -27.79
C CYS A 679 14.64 -44.86 -28.29
N ASP A 680 13.92 -44.03 -27.52
CA ASP A 680 13.73 -42.60 -27.84
C ASP A 680 15.06 -41.88 -28.01
N LEU A 681 15.97 -42.00 -27.03
CA LEU A 681 17.29 -41.37 -27.08
C LEU A 681 18.14 -41.84 -28.28
N MET A 682 17.82 -43.02 -28.83
CA MET A 682 18.45 -43.55 -30.05
C MET A 682 17.71 -43.20 -31.36
N LEU A 683 16.50 -42.64 -31.27
CA LEU A 683 15.70 -42.16 -32.40
C LEU A 683 15.72 -40.63 -32.53
N GLU A 684 15.80 -39.91 -31.41
CA GLU A 684 16.04 -38.47 -31.32
C GLU A 684 17.43 -38.10 -31.91
N GLU A 685 18.43 -38.98 -31.80
CA GLU A 685 19.78 -38.82 -32.37
C GLU A 685 20.05 -39.79 -33.54
N GLY A 686 19.38 -39.56 -34.67
CA GLY A 686 19.41 -40.42 -35.86
C GLY A 686 20.73 -40.48 -36.65
N ASP A 687 21.80 -41.00 -36.05
CA ASP A 687 23.03 -41.44 -36.76
C ASP A 687 23.85 -42.52 -36.01
N MET A 688 23.24 -43.25 -35.05
CA MET A 688 23.86 -44.34 -34.30
C MET A 688 23.03 -45.63 -34.40
N SER A 689 23.50 -46.62 -35.17
CA SER A 689 22.76 -47.88 -35.27
C SER A 689 22.94 -48.73 -34.00
N PHE A 690 21.85 -49.34 -33.53
CA PHE A 690 21.87 -50.24 -32.35
C PHE A 690 22.86 -51.39 -32.50
N LYS A 691 23.13 -51.81 -33.74
CA LYS A 691 24.13 -52.83 -34.08
C LYS A 691 25.54 -52.42 -33.64
N ASP A 692 25.90 -51.14 -33.73
CA ASP A 692 27.26 -50.65 -33.49
C ASP A 692 27.54 -50.46 -31.99
N ILE A 693 26.56 -49.97 -31.22
CA ILE A 693 26.63 -49.91 -29.74
C ILE A 693 26.72 -51.33 -29.16
N VAL A 694 25.93 -52.28 -29.70
CA VAL A 694 26.02 -53.69 -29.30
C VAL A 694 27.36 -54.29 -29.73
N LEU A 695 27.87 -53.98 -30.93
CA LEU A 695 29.20 -54.42 -31.35
C LEU A 695 30.29 -53.92 -30.40
N GLU A 696 30.33 -52.62 -30.08
CA GLU A 696 31.38 -52.06 -29.22
C GLU A 696 31.36 -52.68 -27.82
N ARG A 697 30.17 -52.93 -27.25
CA ARG A 697 30.03 -53.51 -25.91
C ARG A 697 30.33 -55.02 -25.90
N VAL A 698 29.91 -55.77 -26.93
CA VAL A 698 30.28 -57.18 -27.11
C VAL A 698 31.78 -57.32 -27.35
N VAL A 699 32.39 -56.45 -28.17
CA VAL A 699 33.85 -56.40 -28.38
C VAL A 699 34.58 -56.09 -27.07
N LYS A 700 34.13 -55.09 -26.28
CA LYS A 700 34.71 -54.82 -24.94
C LYS A 700 34.63 -56.03 -24.01
N GLN A 701 33.49 -56.74 -23.95
CA GLN A 701 33.38 -57.96 -23.14
C GLN A 701 34.25 -59.11 -23.68
N PHE A 702 34.32 -59.31 -25.00
CA PHE A 702 35.21 -60.33 -25.59
C PHE A 702 36.69 -60.00 -25.34
N SER A 703 37.11 -58.75 -25.49
CA SER A 703 38.49 -58.31 -25.20
C SER A 703 38.85 -58.51 -23.72
N ALA A 704 37.91 -58.29 -22.79
CA ALA A 704 38.12 -58.56 -21.37
C ALA A 704 38.33 -60.06 -21.05
N CYS A 705 37.75 -60.97 -21.84
CA CYS A 705 37.87 -62.42 -21.64
C CYS A 705 39.20 -63.05 -22.10
N PHE A 706 40.06 -62.33 -22.84
CA PHE A 706 41.26 -62.91 -23.46
C PHE A 706 42.60 -62.25 -23.06
N ALA A 707 42.61 -61.36 -22.07
CA ALA A 707 43.78 -60.56 -21.68
C ALA A 707 44.65 -61.15 -20.53
N HIS A 708 45.17 -62.38 -20.71
CA HIS A 708 46.43 -62.86 -20.08
C HIS A 708 46.42 -63.13 -18.52
N PRO A 709 47.46 -63.76 -17.89
CA PRO A 709 47.34 -65.17 -17.43
C PRO A 709 47.97 -65.43 -16.01
N PRO A 710 48.68 -66.55 -15.73
CA PRO A 710 48.21 -67.91 -15.36
C PRO A 710 48.65 -68.36 -13.94
N TYR A 711 48.51 -69.67 -13.63
CA TYR A 711 48.74 -70.37 -12.32
C TYR A 711 47.68 -70.02 -11.25
N GLN A 712 47.16 -70.89 -10.36
CA GLN A 712 47.14 -72.35 -10.09
C GLN A 712 46.04 -72.57 -9.00
N SER A 713 45.51 -73.73 -8.56
CA SER A 713 45.34 -75.16 -8.95
C SER A 713 44.36 -75.76 -7.88
N HIS A 714 43.61 -76.87 -7.99
CA HIS A 714 43.58 -78.08 -8.84
C HIS A 714 42.19 -78.21 -9.53
N ASN A 715 41.92 -79.03 -10.56
CA ASN A 715 41.94 -80.51 -10.72
C ASN A 715 41.09 -81.34 -9.71
N SER A 716 40.30 -82.37 -10.08
CA SER A 716 39.38 -82.61 -11.24
C SER A 716 38.81 -84.04 -11.25
N LYS A 717 37.52 -84.20 -11.62
CA LYS A 717 36.84 -85.40 -12.22
C LYS A 717 36.50 -86.66 -11.38
N SER A 718 35.38 -87.26 -11.82
CA SER A 718 34.94 -88.67 -11.81
C SER A 718 34.50 -89.40 -10.53
N ASP A 719 33.19 -89.73 -10.54
CA ASP A 719 32.59 -91.07 -10.52
C ASP A 719 32.76 -92.07 -9.35
N GLU A 720 31.59 -92.60 -8.98
CA GLU A 720 31.29 -93.92 -8.36
C GLU A 720 31.77 -94.31 -6.94
N ALA A 721 30.97 -95.23 -6.40
CA ALA A 721 31.31 -96.27 -5.41
C ALA A 721 31.65 -95.88 -3.95
N GLU A 722 30.69 -96.22 -3.08
CA GLU A 722 30.88 -97.15 -1.95
C GLU A 722 31.45 -96.73 -0.57
N LEU A 723 30.55 -96.94 0.42
CA LEU A 723 30.73 -97.69 1.67
C LEU A 723 31.11 -97.01 3.01
N LEU A 724 30.20 -97.27 3.97
CA LEU A 724 30.40 -97.61 5.40
C LEU A 724 30.94 -96.54 6.37
N HIS A 725 30.09 -96.15 7.32
CA HIS A 725 30.06 -96.67 8.71
C HIS A 725 28.70 -96.29 9.37
N GLN A 726 28.07 -97.02 10.29
CA GLN A 726 28.26 -98.41 10.75
C GLN A 726 26.92 -98.98 11.31
N ARG A 727 26.89 -100.28 11.65
CA ARG A 727 25.71 -101.06 12.10
C ARG A 727 25.09 -100.60 13.43
N SER A 728 23.78 -100.89 13.62
CA SER A 728 23.30 -101.92 14.58
C SER A 728 21.77 -102.16 14.50
N SER A 729 21.32 -103.36 14.90
CA SER A 729 19.92 -103.84 14.79
C SER A 729 19.48 -104.66 16.02
N SER A 730 18.26 -104.47 16.52
CA SER A 730 17.47 -105.34 17.43
C SER A 730 16.07 -104.71 17.62
N SER A 731 14.89 -105.36 17.79
CA SER A 731 14.47 -106.64 18.41
C SER A 731 14.52 -106.61 19.97
N THR A 732 13.55 -107.08 20.79
CA THR A 732 12.31 -107.85 20.54
C THR A 732 11.29 -107.72 21.71
N GLN A 733 9.98 -107.58 21.41
CA GLN A 733 8.75 -107.92 22.18
C GLN A 733 8.43 -107.39 23.62
N PRO A 734 7.11 -107.30 24.01
CA PRO A 734 6.60 -106.78 25.31
C PRO A 734 6.09 -107.89 26.28
N PRO A 735 5.52 -107.54 27.45
CA PRO A 735 4.05 -107.72 27.64
C PRO A 735 3.33 -106.74 28.61
N ASP A 736 2.03 -107.02 28.87
CA ASP A 736 1.21 -106.81 30.09
C ASP A 736 0.68 -105.44 30.61
N SER A 737 -0.63 -105.25 30.37
CA SER A 737 -1.69 -105.03 31.40
C SER A 737 -1.95 -103.61 32.00
N PRO A 738 -3.07 -103.40 32.76
CA PRO A 738 -3.92 -102.22 32.54
C PRO A 738 -3.90 -101.10 33.61
N VAL A 739 -4.41 -99.93 33.18
CA VAL A 739 -5.17 -98.89 33.91
C VAL A 739 -4.88 -98.68 35.40
N ALA A 740 -4.20 -97.55 35.67
CA ALA A 740 -4.51 -96.61 36.74
C ALA A 740 -4.25 -95.18 36.23
#